data_AF-A0A9P0FHE2-F1
#
_entry.id   AF-A0A9P0FHE2-F1
#
_cell.length_a   1.000
_cell.length_b   1.000
_cell.length_c   1.000
_cell.angle_alpha   90.00
_cell.angle_beta   90.00
_cell.angle_gamma   90.00
#
_symmetry.space_group_name_H-M   'P 1'
#
loop_
_entity.id
_entity.type
_entity.pdbx_description
1 polymer ?
#
loop_
_entity_poly.entity_id
_entity_poly.type
_entity_poly.pdbx_seq_one_letter_code
_entity_poly.pdbx_strand_id
1 'polypeptide(L)'
;MGSFFMLLIFLPLSFSFTSPTWDLTECIGTLLKTFIIEIHQAIVKPISVILDEDNFVANHVLPILHDEFTWPIYVTDLNKTKEFRKRTRCSLNYVLAIKSVENLVGIVKGLKDGDEYWNHHVKLLIVVMSDENWRIMEKIADVIRWEDVNAVIITQDVIWVIKGTYCVLNGCQWNEWDTIVSNCPKNVRVVQNKVRKMYRALYMPNEPCNINVTNNSIGKYDYFIHNGVLYSILTVIADLVRIKLHLFKTKHTYGNVYSNGTCTGVFKEFENKNFDLLLACLAFSNDRTAKFYNTYPLLNLKFVWFVPHGLVSTNLKSLGQMVDPEILCLLVASLGLVGMAIRVTGVFLRHPFNAQTVAFTIYSAAIGAPVHIPRLNALRLLLSFVVVLNIFTNVAFLTALTSNLSNLKYAEKIDSELKIIKYNLQPYAYATLKNYFDNTVLKGRVEGCYNSKQCMKDVAYKKNTALAYATTNNNYIINNYTDNGYPLLHIIKDEIGTIPLSLYMRRGFHFYTHVNKYLFLLNDCGFLAKFFKDNDEKDLENSDIVPYAYETQLVFFENFPIKEKIKVCYDSKSCMKNVAYSKKVGFALSTLDENYVSSQYKSKNGDPLVYCIREYLLLCPITAYMRYGFPYYKKFSETTLKLFDGGFIMKFLNDVHKKEVKETEKTAKFIKLTETEKQSLKELMSIEDELNSNMEWSVYKQCFRNSYKDLTELEAFELKFRDENIITVAILNPSFNKQILNFESSLDVQMIQTFDSLNSFQQLVVKCSAVLKDHFPRNMLKFIVNSGSLRQIGLAIKTLFEKKVFCCAYGDFLMGNDMHFKGRLIDPNSVTSNKCECTGLIIEDSILFEGGIIGIHTVRRLQKRDKLIRTFENNIFSQCQCHLILISVYAELIDHCKGADNLEKLMESSLKYAKLSIEIRNLPEAKLHLDHAMELLVGMGKWKKALLAANWALKKAVSSSMSYVSLCKAYGNLITINSFIGKKSFSAALETYALRMIHFKRFIVLPEEVKATGQLYLAIFKGRMFRSELIKALSIGFVTSNLANSKYSNNVLMEFFPMFIIVIIFRKLLNEAVSVLQELEFYSTEQRDIRGKLKFYNCCLVMQLETCYTIVSMRRVEEFFKTEGFVINTEEPDSEVRISVVMWLW
;
A
#
# COMPACT_ATOMS: atom_id res chain seq x y z
N MET A 1 -20.46 -34.88 -46.07
CA MET A 1 -19.75 -34.48 -47.31
C MET A 1 -18.25 -34.55 -47.02
N GLY A 2 -17.43 -35.16 -47.89
CA GLY A 2 -15.94 -35.16 -47.90
C GLY A 2 -15.22 -35.35 -46.55
N SER A 3 -14.67 -36.50 -46.15
CA SER A 3 -13.88 -37.51 -46.88
C SER A 3 -12.59 -36.97 -47.50
N PHE A 4 -11.41 -37.25 -46.92
CA PHE A 4 -10.20 -37.81 -47.58
C PHE A 4 -9.01 -38.03 -46.60
N PHE A 5 -8.54 -39.29 -46.47
CA PHE A 5 -7.20 -39.83 -46.09
C PHE A 5 -6.41 -39.32 -44.84
N MET A 6 -5.87 -40.14 -43.90
CA MET A 6 -4.90 -41.28 -43.95
C MET A 6 -3.49 -40.86 -44.45
N LEU A 7 -2.32 -41.21 -43.87
CA LEU A 7 -1.82 -42.36 -43.05
C LEU A 7 -0.61 -41.87 -42.18
N LEU A 8 -0.40 -42.30 -40.92
CA LEU A 8 0.72 -43.16 -40.37
C LEU A 8 2.17 -42.89 -40.90
N ILE A 9 3.29 -43.01 -40.15
CA ILE A 9 3.66 -43.93 -39.03
C ILE A 9 4.72 -43.34 -38.00
N PHE A 10 5.53 -44.15 -37.31
CA PHE A 10 6.43 -43.88 -36.14
C PHE A 10 7.96 -43.64 -36.41
N LEU A 11 8.64 -42.94 -35.45
CA LEU A 11 9.98 -43.10 -34.79
C LEU A 11 11.11 -44.02 -35.38
N PRO A 12 12.37 -44.01 -34.86
CA PRO A 12 13.28 -42.93 -34.41
C PRO A 12 14.74 -43.08 -34.99
N LEU A 13 15.69 -42.16 -34.69
CA LEU A 13 17.05 -42.47 -34.17
C LEU A 13 18.04 -41.27 -34.17
N SER A 14 18.97 -41.36 -33.22
CA SER A 14 20.15 -40.52 -32.91
C SER A 14 21.08 -40.11 -34.07
N PHE A 15 21.72 -38.94 -33.94
CA PHE A 15 23.12 -38.76 -34.37
C PHE A 15 23.91 -37.78 -33.48
N SER A 16 25.22 -38.01 -33.42
CA SER A 16 26.23 -37.30 -32.63
C SER A 16 26.68 -35.97 -33.24
N PHE A 17 26.98 -34.96 -32.42
CA PHE A 17 27.68 -33.75 -32.87
C PHE A 17 29.20 -33.81 -32.61
N THR A 18 29.97 -33.94 -33.68
CA THR A 18 31.34 -33.43 -33.77
C THR A 18 31.33 -31.92 -33.99
N SER A 19 32.36 -31.20 -33.56
CA SER A 19 32.47 -29.74 -33.67
C SER A 19 32.51 -29.24 -35.13
N PRO A 20 31.77 -28.19 -35.50
CA PRO A 20 31.89 -27.57 -36.82
C PRO A 20 33.06 -26.58 -36.87
N THR A 21 33.85 -26.66 -37.94
CA THR A 21 34.72 -25.56 -38.40
C THR A 21 33.86 -24.54 -39.15
N TRP A 22 33.90 -23.26 -38.73
CA TRP A 22 33.08 -22.20 -39.32
C TRP A 22 33.65 -21.74 -40.66
N ASP A 23 32.80 -21.56 -41.67
CA ASP A 23 33.18 -20.93 -42.94
C ASP A 23 33.16 -19.40 -42.83
N LEU A 24 33.96 -18.70 -43.64
CA LEU A 24 34.12 -17.25 -43.63
C LEU A 24 32.80 -16.53 -43.94
N THR A 25 32.01 -17.07 -44.86
CA THR A 25 30.67 -16.62 -45.24
C THR A 25 29.68 -16.68 -44.07
N GLU A 26 29.67 -17.78 -43.31
CA GLU A 26 28.81 -17.98 -42.13
C GLU A 26 29.23 -17.04 -40.98
N CYS A 27 30.53 -16.84 -40.80
CA CYS A 27 31.06 -15.87 -39.85
C CYS A 27 30.68 -14.42 -40.22
N ILE A 28 30.79 -14.04 -41.50
CA ILE A 28 30.38 -12.71 -42.01
C ILE A 28 28.87 -12.51 -41.81
N GLY A 29 28.05 -13.50 -42.16
CA GLY A 29 26.60 -13.45 -41.95
C GLY A 29 26.23 -13.28 -40.48
N THR A 30 26.86 -14.04 -39.58
CA THR A 30 26.60 -13.96 -38.13
C THR A 30 27.05 -12.62 -37.53
N LEU A 31 28.20 -12.09 -37.95
CA LEU A 31 28.75 -10.83 -37.45
C LEU A 31 27.93 -9.63 -37.96
N LEU A 32 27.48 -9.66 -39.23
CA LEU A 32 26.53 -8.69 -39.77
C LEU A 32 25.18 -8.75 -39.06
N LYS A 33 24.60 -9.94 -38.85
CA LYS A 33 23.34 -10.12 -38.10
C LYS A 33 23.44 -9.49 -36.71
N THR A 34 24.49 -9.82 -35.96
CA THR A 34 24.70 -9.30 -34.60
C THR A 34 24.84 -7.77 -34.58
N PHE A 35 25.49 -7.18 -35.58
CA PHE A 35 25.69 -5.73 -35.69
C PHE A 35 24.45 -4.98 -36.22
N ILE A 36 23.62 -5.61 -37.07
CA ILE A 36 22.42 -5.02 -37.68
C ILE A 36 21.20 -5.12 -36.75
N ILE A 37 21.11 -6.16 -35.91
CA ILE A 37 20.04 -6.34 -34.92
C ILE A 37 19.96 -5.15 -33.92
N GLU A 38 21.06 -4.45 -33.65
CA GLU A 38 21.05 -3.22 -32.82
C GLU A 38 20.33 -2.01 -33.49
N ILE A 39 20.00 -2.04 -34.79
CA ILE A 39 19.85 -0.82 -35.60
C ILE A 39 18.41 -0.52 -36.14
N HIS A 40 17.45 -1.46 -36.13
CA HIS A 40 16.27 -1.36 -37.04
C HIS A 40 14.84 -1.24 -36.48
N GLN A 41 14.11 -0.26 -37.04
CA GLN A 41 12.67 -0.23 -37.37
C GLN A 41 12.44 0.80 -38.50
N ALA A 42 11.99 0.40 -39.71
CA ALA A 42 11.35 1.24 -40.75
C ALA A 42 10.88 0.38 -41.97
N ILE A 43 9.99 0.92 -42.83
CA ILE A 43 9.16 0.18 -43.82
C ILE A 43 9.60 0.38 -45.29
N VAL A 44 9.19 -0.57 -46.16
CA VAL A 44 9.74 -0.97 -47.49
C VAL A 44 9.10 -0.29 -48.73
N LYS A 45 9.90 -0.14 -49.81
CA LYS A 45 9.50 -0.39 -51.24
C LYS A 45 10.76 -0.68 -52.11
N PRO A 46 10.73 -1.62 -53.08
CA PRO A 46 11.91 -2.04 -53.84
C PRO A 46 12.11 -1.28 -55.17
N ILE A 47 13.37 -1.21 -55.63
CA ILE A 47 13.80 -0.78 -56.98
C ILE A 47 14.94 -1.72 -57.42
N SER A 48 14.91 -2.21 -58.65
CA SER A 48 15.87 -3.19 -59.21
C SER A 48 16.86 -2.57 -60.20
N VAL A 49 18.19 -2.72 -60.01
CA VAL A 49 19.21 -2.38 -61.02
C VAL A 49 20.46 -3.29 -60.94
N ILE A 50 20.67 -4.06 -62.02
CA ILE A 50 21.91 -4.37 -62.79
C ILE A 50 23.28 -4.35 -62.06
N LEU A 51 24.01 -5.46 -62.17
CA LEU A 51 25.45 -5.63 -61.85
C LEU A 51 26.15 -6.47 -62.95
N ASP A 52 27.47 -6.30 -63.11
CA ASP A 52 28.32 -7.22 -63.87
C ASP A 52 28.59 -8.49 -63.03
N GLU A 53 28.60 -9.67 -63.68
CA GLU A 53 28.49 -10.98 -63.03
C GLU A 53 29.74 -11.45 -62.25
N ASP A 54 30.92 -10.83 -62.45
CA ASP A 54 32.20 -11.30 -61.88
C ASP A 54 32.60 -10.66 -60.53
N ASN A 55 31.72 -9.89 -59.88
CA ASN A 55 32.08 -9.14 -58.68
C ASN A 55 31.78 -9.92 -57.39
N PHE A 56 32.79 -10.21 -56.57
CA PHE A 56 32.65 -10.84 -55.24
C PHE A 56 31.56 -10.20 -54.36
N VAL A 57 31.42 -8.87 -54.42
CA VAL A 57 30.37 -8.15 -53.69
C VAL A 57 28.97 -8.42 -54.24
N ALA A 58 28.83 -8.57 -55.56
CA ALA A 58 27.57 -8.93 -56.22
C ALA A 58 27.14 -10.37 -55.89
N ASN A 59 28.10 -11.29 -55.85
CA ASN A 59 27.80 -12.72 -55.76
C ASN A 59 27.71 -13.25 -54.33
N HIS A 60 28.33 -12.60 -53.34
CA HIS A 60 28.41 -13.12 -51.96
C HIS A 60 27.93 -12.15 -50.88
N VAL A 61 28.20 -10.85 -51.01
CA VAL A 61 27.81 -9.86 -49.98
C VAL A 61 26.37 -9.36 -50.21
N LEU A 62 26.03 -9.05 -51.46
CA LEU A 62 24.71 -8.52 -51.81
C LEU A 62 23.55 -9.50 -51.60
N PRO A 63 23.65 -10.82 -51.88
CA PRO A 63 22.56 -11.76 -51.60
C PRO A 63 22.24 -11.84 -50.10
N ILE A 64 23.27 -11.92 -49.24
CA ILE A 64 23.12 -11.92 -47.77
C ILE A 64 22.46 -10.62 -47.29
N LEU A 65 22.80 -9.47 -47.88
CA LEU A 65 22.18 -8.19 -47.53
C LEU A 65 20.77 -8.00 -48.12
N HIS A 66 20.45 -8.66 -49.24
CA HIS A 66 19.19 -8.58 -49.97
C HIS A 66 18.10 -9.47 -49.35
N ASP A 67 18.47 -10.68 -48.91
CA ASP A 67 17.52 -11.66 -48.35
C ASP A 67 16.98 -11.26 -46.97
N GLU A 68 17.66 -10.36 -46.25
CA GLU A 68 17.19 -9.87 -44.94
C GLU A 68 16.77 -8.37 -44.93
N PHE A 69 17.20 -7.53 -45.88
CA PHE A 69 16.96 -6.08 -45.83
C PHE A 69 16.84 -5.39 -47.20
N THR A 70 15.95 -4.38 -47.31
CA THR A 70 15.85 -3.53 -48.52
C THR A 70 16.76 -2.31 -48.44
N TRP A 71 17.94 -2.37 -49.08
CA TRP A 71 18.90 -1.26 -49.16
C TRP A 71 18.65 -0.38 -50.40
N PRO A 72 18.60 0.97 -50.29
CA PRO A 72 18.09 1.79 -51.39
C PRO A 72 19.13 2.33 -52.40
N ILE A 73 20.44 2.38 -52.09
CA ILE A 73 21.43 3.08 -52.93
C ILE A 73 22.81 2.40 -52.93
N TYR A 74 23.25 2.02 -54.14
CA TYR A 74 24.63 1.64 -54.49
C TYR A 74 25.18 2.69 -55.47
N VAL A 75 26.34 3.30 -55.18
CA VAL A 75 26.98 4.29 -56.07
C VAL A 75 28.33 3.79 -56.55
N THR A 76 28.50 3.72 -57.88
CA THR A 76 29.76 3.38 -58.57
C THR A 76 30.39 4.55 -59.32
N ASP A 77 29.60 5.57 -59.72
CA ASP A 77 30.06 6.77 -60.44
C ASP A 77 29.21 7.99 -60.06
N LEU A 78 29.88 9.02 -59.54
CA LEU A 78 29.27 10.30 -59.14
C LEU A 78 28.57 11.04 -60.28
N ASN A 79 29.13 11.00 -61.49
CA ASN A 79 28.67 11.85 -62.59
C ASN A 79 27.25 11.51 -63.02
N LYS A 80 26.86 10.22 -62.91
CA LYS A 80 25.49 9.74 -63.12
C LYS A 80 24.54 10.07 -61.96
N THR A 81 25.03 10.39 -60.77
CA THR A 81 24.16 10.66 -59.59
C THR A 81 23.47 12.02 -59.60
N LYS A 82 23.96 13.03 -60.35
CA LYS A 82 23.40 14.39 -60.31
C LYS A 82 21.92 14.45 -60.67
N GLU A 83 21.47 13.59 -61.59
CA GLU A 83 20.06 13.53 -62.02
C GLU A 83 19.19 12.77 -61.01
N PHE A 84 19.75 11.72 -60.38
CA PHE A 84 19.06 10.89 -59.38
C PHE A 84 18.85 11.61 -58.04
N ARG A 85 19.76 12.51 -57.64
CA ARG A 85 19.71 13.30 -56.39
C ARG A 85 18.43 14.10 -56.19
N LYS A 86 17.68 14.41 -57.25
CA LYS A 86 16.38 15.10 -57.13
C LYS A 86 15.23 14.21 -56.60
N ARG A 87 15.39 12.88 -56.58
CA ARG A 87 14.28 11.93 -56.30
C ARG A 87 14.31 11.24 -54.93
N THR A 88 15.45 11.19 -54.24
CA THR A 88 15.62 10.39 -53.00
C THR A 88 16.13 11.22 -51.81
N ARG A 89 15.22 11.81 -51.02
CA ARG A 89 15.55 12.65 -49.85
C ARG A 89 15.53 11.91 -48.49
N CYS A 90 15.27 10.60 -48.44
CA CYS A 90 14.86 9.91 -47.19
C CYS A 90 15.62 8.62 -46.82
N SER A 91 16.69 8.25 -47.53
CA SER A 91 17.45 7.01 -47.25
C SER A 91 18.43 7.18 -46.08
N LEU A 92 18.33 6.31 -45.06
CA LEU A 92 19.16 6.34 -43.84
C LEU A 92 20.53 5.63 -43.95
N ASN A 93 20.75 4.85 -45.01
CA ASN A 93 21.95 4.03 -45.21
C ASN A 93 22.46 4.20 -46.65
N TYR A 94 23.78 4.12 -46.86
CA TYR A 94 24.42 4.26 -48.18
C TYR A 94 25.54 3.22 -48.35
N VAL A 95 25.62 2.62 -49.54
CA VAL A 95 26.74 1.75 -49.96
C VAL A 95 27.53 2.47 -51.06
N LEU A 96 28.82 2.72 -50.83
CA LEU A 96 29.69 3.40 -51.79
C LEU A 96 30.79 2.44 -52.27
N ALA A 97 30.72 2.05 -53.55
CA ALA A 97 31.75 1.24 -54.18
C ALA A 97 32.81 2.18 -54.80
N ILE A 98 34.00 2.21 -54.21
CA ILE A 98 35.01 3.23 -54.51
C ILE A 98 36.16 2.60 -55.29
N LYS A 99 36.16 2.81 -56.61
CA LYS A 99 37.17 2.24 -57.52
C LYS A 99 38.54 2.92 -57.46
N SER A 100 38.67 4.15 -56.93
CA SER A 100 39.95 4.86 -56.84
C SER A 100 40.00 5.95 -55.75
N VAL A 101 41.20 6.33 -55.35
CA VAL A 101 41.46 7.33 -54.29
C VAL A 101 40.99 8.73 -54.67
N GLU A 102 41.18 9.13 -55.93
CA GLU A 102 40.72 10.44 -56.41
C GLU A 102 39.20 10.55 -56.37
N ASN A 103 38.49 9.46 -56.69
CA ASN A 103 37.03 9.39 -56.56
C ASN A 103 36.58 9.53 -55.10
N LEU A 104 37.25 8.89 -54.13
CA LEU A 104 36.95 9.10 -52.70
C LEU A 104 37.06 10.59 -52.34
N VAL A 105 38.18 11.24 -52.68
CA VAL A 105 38.40 12.66 -52.34
C VAL A 105 37.36 13.55 -53.01
N GLY A 106 36.99 13.26 -54.26
CA GLY A 106 35.90 13.94 -54.98
C GLY A 106 34.52 13.75 -54.34
N ILE A 107 34.18 12.52 -53.92
CA ILE A 107 32.94 12.21 -53.18
C ILE A 107 32.89 13.00 -51.88
N VAL A 108 33.92 12.85 -51.04
CA VAL A 108 34.01 13.49 -49.73
C VAL A 108 33.93 15.00 -49.82
N LYS A 109 34.65 15.60 -50.78
CA LYS A 109 34.63 17.05 -50.98
C LYS A 109 33.26 17.52 -51.51
N GLY A 110 32.65 16.77 -52.42
CA GLY A 110 31.28 17.03 -52.90
C GLY A 110 30.16 16.78 -51.88
N LEU A 111 30.42 16.03 -50.81
CA LEU A 111 29.55 15.92 -49.64
C LEU A 111 29.77 17.09 -48.67
N LYS A 112 31.03 17.50 -48.47
CA LYS A 112 31.44 18.59 -47.58
C LYS A 112 31.02 19.98 -48.07
N ASP A 113 31.08 20.21 -49.38
CA ASP A 113 30.72 21.50 -49.99
C ASP A 113 29.21 21.61 -50.29
N GLY A 114 28.41 20.60 -49.90
CA GLY A 114 26.98 20.43 -50.23
C GLY A 114 26.02 20.52 -49.04
N ASP A 115 26.17 21.56 -48.20
CA ASP A 115 25.50 21.75 -46.89
C ASP A 115 23.95 21.62 -46.87
N GLU A 116 23.25 21.71 -48.01
CA GLU A 116 21.79 21.57 -48.10
C GLU A 116 21.28 20.12 -48.31
N TYR A 117 22.13 19.16 -48.70
CA TYR A 117 21.66 17.87 -49.24
C TYR A 117 22.29 16.62 -48.60
N TRP A 118 23.19 16.76 -47.63
CA TRP A 118 23.69 15.62 -46.86
C TRP A 118 22.65 15.15 -45.84
N ASN A 119 22.34 13.85 -45.82
CA ASN A 119 21.47 13.30 -44.80
C ASN A 119 22.28 13.03 -43.52
N HIS A 120 22.23 13.94 -42.54
CA HIS A 120 22.90 13.78 -41.23
C HIS A 120 22.47 12.52 -40.43
N HIS A 121 21.55 11.71 -40.96
CA HIS A 121 21.12 10.44 -40.39
C HIS A 121 21.79 9.20 -41.01
N VAL A 122 22.86 9.33 -41.82
CA VAL A 122 23.63 8.15 -42.31
C VAL A 122 24.21 7.37 -41.12
N LYS A 123 23.69 6.16 -40.87
CA LYS A 123 24.15 5.32 -39.75
C LYS A 123 25.29 4.36 -40.11
N LEU A 124 25.38 3.98 -41.38
CA LEU A 124 26.36 3.01 -41.88
C LEU A 124 26.84 3.42 -43.28
N LEU A 125 28.16 3.39 -43.45
CA LEU A 125 28.88 3.59 -44.72
C LEU A 125 29.69 2.33 -45.03
N ILE A 126 29.31 1.60 -46.06
CA ILE A 126 30.12 0.47 -46.54
C ILE A 126 31.03 0.98 -47.67
N VAL A 127 32.34 0.78 -47.51
CA VAL A 127 33.37 1.15 -48.48
C VAL A 127 34.05 -0.12 -48.98
N VAL A 128 33.88 -0.43 -50.26
CA VAL A 128 34.59 -1.54 -50.91
C VAL A 128 35.80 -0.99 -51.65
N MET A 129 36.97 -1.60 -51.43
CA MET A 129 38.24 -1.22 -52.04
C MET A 129 38.97 -2.45 -52.59
N SER A 130 39.60 -2.30 -53.76
CA SER A 130 40.38 -3.36 -54.41
C SER A 130 41.86 -3.42 -54.00
N ASP A 131 42.35 -2.50 -53.16
CA ASP A 131 43.79 -2.28 -52.97
C ASP A 131 44.10 -1.78 -51.53
N GLU A 132 45.09 -2.39 -50.86
CA GLU A 132 45.38 -2.23 -49.42
C GLU A 132 46.27 -1.01 -49.09
N ASN A 133 45.99 0.15 -49.66
CA ASN A 133 46.81 1.34 -49.41
C ASN A 133 46.41 2.05 -48.11
N TRP A 134 47.21 1.87 -47.05
CA TRP A 134 47.00 2.43 -45.71
C TRP A 134 46.80 3.96 -45.66
N ARG A 135 47.36 4.72 -46.62
CA ARG A 135 47.16 6.19 -46.70
C ARG A 135 45.72 6.55 -47.06
N ILE A 136 44.98 5.64 -47.69
CA ILE A 136 43.55 5.78 -47.93
C ILE A 136 42.80 5.56 -46.62
N MET A 137 43.17 4.55 -45.83
CA MET A 137 42.57 4.27 -44.52
C MET A 137 42.70 5.47 -43.57
N GLU A 138 43.83 6.17 -43.57
CA GLU A 138 44.04 7.39 -42.78
C GLU A 138 43.06 8.52 -43.18
N LYS A 139 42.91 8.77 -44.49
CA LYS A 139 41.95 9.75 -45.03
C LYS A 139 40.49 9.35 -44.85
N ILE A 140 40.14 8.07 -44.99
CA ILE A 140 38.80 7.56 -44.69
C ILE A 140 38.54 7.74 -43.18
N ALA A 141 39.52 7.47 -42.32
CA ALA A 141 39.42 7.72 -40.89
C ALA A 141 39.28 9.21 -40.56
N ASP A 142 39.89 10.14 -41.30
CA ASP A 142 39.64 11.60 -41.14
C ASP A 142 38.17 11.96 -41.43
N VAL A 143 37.58 11.35 -42.47
CA VAL A 143 36.18 11.59 -42.86
C VAL A 143 35.21 10.99 -41.84
N ILE A 144 35.45 9.74 -41.43
CA ILE A 144 34.68 9.07 -40.37
C ILE A 144 34.77 9.85 -39.06
N ARG A 145 35.95 10.42 -38.74
CA ARG A 145 36.16 11.27 -37.55
C ARG A 145 35.31 12.54 -37.54
N TRP A 146 34.91 13.08 -38.70
CA TRP A 146 34.14 14.33 -38.78
C TRP A 146 32.62 14.13 -38.63
N GLU A 147 32.07 13.04 -39.15
CA GLU A 147 30.60 12.86 -39.30
C GLU A 147 29.99 11.77 -38.38
N ASP A 148 30.75 11.14 -37.48
CA ASP A 148 30.26 10.12 -36.52
C ASP A 148 29.60 8.88 -37.18
N VAL A 149 29.93 8.62 -38.46
CA VAL A 149 29.37 7.51 -39.26
C VAL A 149 30.07 6.19 -38.93
N ASN A 150 29.32 5.10 -38.71
CA ASN A 150 29.93 3.77 -38.63
C ASN A 150 30.35 3.33 -40.03
N ALA A 151 31.57 2.82 -40.20
CA ALA A 151 32.03 2.33 -41.49
C ALA A 151 32.45 0.87 -41.44
N VAL A 152 32.12 0.14 -42.51
CA VAL A 152 32.68 -1.18 -42.80
C VAL A 152 33.51 -1.02 -44.06
N ILE A 153 34.83 -1.18 -43.93
CA ILE A 153 35.76 -1.15 -45.07
C ILE A 153 36.11 -2.59 -45.41
N ILE A 154 35.83 -2.98 -46.65
CA ILE A 154 36.08 -4.32 -47.18
C ILE A 154 37.20 -4.19 -48.20
N THR A 155 38.39 -4.70 -47.87
CA THR A 155 39.48 -4.94 -48.83
C THR A 155 39.38 -6.35 -49.38
N GLN A 156 40.29 -6.76 -50.27
CA GLN A 156 40.33 -8.14 -50.77
C GLN A 156 40.65 -9.15 -49.66
N ASP A 157 41.49 -8.77 -48.69
CA ASP A 157 42.01 -9.69 -47.67
C ASP A 157 41.48 -9.43 -46.25
N VAL A 158 40.98 -8.22 -45.94
CA VAL A 158 40.64 -7.80 -44.56
C VAL A 158 39.30 -7.03 -44.49
N ILE A 159 38.49 -7.37 -43.49
CA ILE A 159 37.31 -6.59 -43.12
C ILE A 159 37.62 -5.73 -41.89
N TRP A 160 37.54 -4.41 -42.07
CA TRP A 160 37.70 -3.42 -41.01
C TRP A 160 36.34 -2.87 -40.59
N VAL A 161 35.96 -3.09 -39.34
CA VAL A 161 34.75 -2.51 -38.74
C VAL A 161 35.17 -1.32 -37.87
N ILE A 162 34.89 -0.11 -38.36
CA ILE A 162 35.23 1.14 -37.69
C ILE A 162 33.96 1.72 -37.05
N LYS A 163 33.87 1.66 -35.72
CA LYS A 163 32.79 2.28 -34.95
C LYS A 163 33.16 3.74 -34.69
N GLY A 164 32.51 4.67 -35.40
CA GLY A 164 32.80 6.11 -35.30
C GLY A 164 32.47 6.65 -33.90
N THR A 165 33.46 7.25 -33.23
CA THR A 165 33.23 8.06 -32.03
C THR A 165 34.02 9.36 -32.05
N TYR A 166 33.31 10.47 -32.14
CA TYR A 166 33.84 11.82 -32.05
C TYR A 166 34.64 12.10 -30.76
N CYS A 167 35.75 12.83 -30.88
CA CYS A 167 36.58 13.30 -29.78
C CYS A 167 36.87 14.80 -29.92
N VAL A 168 36.30 15.64 -29.05
CA VAL A 168 36.66 17.05 -28.93
C VAL A 168 37.66 17.20 -27.79
N LEU A 169 38.95 17.27 -28.11
CA LEU A 169 40.01 17.89 -27.31
C LEU A 169 41.34 17.80 -28.07
N ASN A 170 41.98 18.95 -28.33
CA ASN A 170 43.37 18.97 -28.77
C ASN A 170 44.24 18.51 -27.59
N GLY A 171 44.79 17.29 -27.62
CA GLY A 171 45.75 16.83 -26.61
C GLY A 171 45.76 15.35 -26.22
N CYS A 172 44.95 14.48 -26.82
CA CYS A 172 45.08 13.02 -26.57
C CYS A 172 46.25 12.43 -27.38
N GLN A 173 47.26 11.89 -26.70
CA GLN A 173 48.25 10.99 -27.29
C GLN A 173 47.66 9.57 -27.41
N TRP A 174 47.98 8.87 -28.50
CA TRP A 174 47.37 7.59 -28.89
C TRP A 174 48.42 6.48 -28.92
N ASN A 175 48.40 5.55 -27.94
CA ASN A 175 49.41 4.49 -27.86
C ASN A 175 48.88 3.05 -27.99
N GLU A 176 47.58 2.77 -27.82
CA GLU A 176 47.07 1.38 -27.77
C GLU A 176 45.79 1.18 -28.60
N TRP A 177 45.80 0.13 -29.43
CA TRP A 177 44.65 -0.36 -30.20
C TRP A 177 44.23 -1.73 -29.66
N ASP A 178 43.18 -1.78 -28.82
CA ASP A 178 42.64 -3.05 -28.31
C ASP A 178 41.93 -3.83 -29.44
N THR A 179 42.44 -5.00 -29.81
CA THR A 179 41.70 -6.00 -30.61
C THR A 179 40.88 -6.88 -29.69
N ILE A 180 39.55 -6.74 -29.73
CA ILE A 180 38.65 -7.26 -28.67
C ILE A 180 38.10 -8.68 -28.94
N VAL A 181 38.30 -9.24 -30.14
CA VAL A 181 37.67 -10.52 -30.54
C VAL A 181 38.68 -11.67 -30.59
N SER A 182 38.64 -12.58 -29.61
CA SER A 182 39.55 -13.74 -29.53
C SER A 182 39.14 -14.95 -30.38
N ASN A 183 37.93 -14.98 -30.92
CA ASN A 183 37.31 -16.17 -31.57
C ASN A 183 36.84 -15.90 -33.01
N CYS A 184 37.55 -15.08 -33.79
CA CYS A 184 37.30 -14.90 -35.23
C CYS A 184 38.54 -15.28 -36.05
N PRO A 185 38.37 -15.65 -37.34
CA PRO A 185 39.51 -15.86 -38.24
C PRO A 185 40.37 -14.59 -38.35
N LYS A 186 41.67 -14.76 -38.67
CA LYS A 186 42.73 -13.73 -38.57
C LYS A 186 42.49 -12.42 -39.36
N ASN A 187 41.45 -12.35 -40.18
CA ASN A 187 41.22 -11.33 -41.19
C ASN A 187 40.10 -10.32 -40.84
N VAL A 188 39.52 -10.38 -39.64
CA VAL A 188 38.51 -9.41 -39.17
C VAL A 188 39.09 -8.53 -38.07
N ARG A 189 39.11 -7.21 -38.27
CA ARG A 189 39.59 -6.23 -37.29
C ARG A 189 38.48 -5.27 -36.87
N VAL A 190 38.05 -5.39 -35.61
CA VAL A 190 37.06 -4.50 -34.99
C VAL A 190 37.79 -3.42 -34.19
N VAL A 191 37.58 -2.16 -34.54
CA VAL A 191 38.19 -1.00 -33.87
C VAL A 191 37.12 -0.29 -33.06
N GLN A 192 37.22 -0.36 -31.73
CA GLN A 192 36.37 0.40 -30.81
C GLN A 192 37.14 1.54 -30.16
N ASN A 193 36.74 2.77 -30.46
CA ASN A 193 37.32 3.97 -29.87
C ASN A 193 36.56 4.33 -28.56
N LYS A 194 37.22 4.19 -27.40
CA LYS A 194 36.60 4.38 -26.06
C LYS A 194 36.56 5.85 -25.63
N VAL A 195 35.94 6.74 -26.42
CA VAL A 195 35.81 8.17 -26.04
C VAL A 195 34.53 8.40 -25.23
N ARG A 196 34.68 8.83 -23.97
CA ARG A 196 33.55 9.33 -23.15
C ARG A 196 33.10 10.70 -23.66
N LYS A 197 32.04 10.74 -24.47
CA LYS A 197 31.46 11.99 -24.99
C LYS A 197 30.95 12.88 -23.84
N MET A 198 31.28 14.18 -23.92
CA MET A 198 30.96 15.22 -22.95
C MET A 198 30.02 16.23 -23.59
N TYR A 199 28.82 16.41 -23.04
CA TYR A 199 27.79 17.30 -23.60
C TYR A 199 27.52 18.51 -22.71
N ARG A 200 27.22 19.65 -23.32
CA ARG A 200 26.97 20.92 -22.64
C ARG A 200 25.47 21.20 -22.60
N ALA A 201 24.89 21.25 -21.41
CA ALA A 201 23.48 21.53 -21.19
C ALA A 201 23.27 22.92 -20.57
N LEU A 202 22.43 23.73 -21.20
CA LEU A 202 22.06 25.05 -20.72
C LEU A 202 20.84 24.94 -19.81
N TYR A 203 20.92 25.52 -18.61
CA TYR A 203 19.93 25.37 -17.55
C TYR A 203 19.36 26.73 -17.12
N MET A 204 18.02 26.82 -17.05
CA MET A 204 17.30 27.99 -16.54
C MET A 204 16.77 27.74 -15.12
N PRO A 205 17.28 28.44 -14.10
CA PRO A 205 16.80 28.31 -12.72
C PRO A 205 15.55 29.16 -12.47
N ASN A 206 14.41 28.72 -12.99
CA ASN A 206 13.11 29.37 -12.81
C ASN A 206 12.05 28.43 -12.23
N GLU A 207 11.27 28.96 -11.30
CA GLU A 207 10.02 28.38 -10.80
C GLU A 207 8.98 28.28 -11.94
N PRO A 208 8.17 27.20 -12.02
CA PRO A 208 7.91 26.22 -10.95
C PRO A 208 8.85 25.00 -10.91
N CYS A 209 9.66 24.74 -11.94
CA CYS A 209 10.34 23.44 -12.08
C CYS A 209 11.72 23.34 -11.43
N ASN A 210 12.36 24.49 -11.20
CA ASN A 210 13.76 24.59 -10.83
C ASN A 210 13.93 25.56 -9.65
N ILE A 211 14.07 24.99 -8.46
CA ILE A 211 14.18 25.73 -7.21
C ILE A 211 15.65 26.02 -6.94
N ASN A 212 15.99 27.30 -6.74
CA ASN A 212 17.35 27.67 -6.32
C ASN A 212 17.51 27.30 -4.85
N VAL A 213 18.29 26.27 -4.54
CA VAL A 213 18.86 26.08 -3.20
C VAL A 213 19.84 27.24 -2.98
N THR A 214 19.44 28.22 -2.16
CA THR A 214 20.28 29.37 -1.83
C THR A 214 21.31 28.98 -0.77
N ASN A 215 22.59 28.91 -1.13
CA ASN A 215 23.68 28.93 -0.17
C ASN A 215 24.85 29.79 -0.67
N ASN A 216 25.23 30.79 0.13
CA ASN A 216 26.22 31.82 -0.20
C ASN A 216 27.67 31.36 0.07
N SER A 217 28.10 30.25 -0.54
CA SER A 217 29.49 29.79 -0.46
C SER A 217 30.02 29.38 -1.84
N ILE A 218 30.55 30.35 -2.57
CA ILE A 218 31.12 30.16 -3.91
C ILE A 218 32.48 29.45 -3.77
N GLY A 219 32.52 28.17 -4.12
CA GLY A 219 33.73 27.34 -4.19
C GLY A 219 33.84 26.66 -5.55
N LYS A 220 35.07 26.53 -6.08
CA LYS A 220 35.39 26.22 -7.50
C LYS A 220 34.94 24.85 -8.08
N TYR A 221 34.04 24.10 -7.43
CA TYR A 221 33.58 22.78 -7.88
C TYR A 221 32.04 22.63 -7.76
N ASP A 222 31.32 23.27 -8.69
CA ASP A 222 29.86 23.54 -8.69
C ASP A 222 28.91 22.34 -8.92
N TYR A 223 29.31 21.08 -8.68
CA TYR A 223 28.49 19.91 -9.08
C TYR A 223 27.27 19.58 -8.20
N PHE A 224 27.12 20.17 -7.00
CA PHE A 224 26.21 19.66 -5.95
C PHE A 224 25.02 20.56 -5.56
N ILE A 225 24.78 21.71 -6.20
CA ILE A 225 23.90 22.77 -5.65
C ILE A 225 22.50 22.84 -6.33
N HIS A 226 22.13 21.89 -7.21
CA HIS A 226 20.93 22.00 -8.06
C HIS A 226 19.95 20.82 -7.98
N ASN A 227 19.22 20.72 -6.87
CA ASN A 227 18.16 19.70 -6.66
C ASN A 227 16.83 20.04 -7.36
N GLY A 228 16.85 20.34 -8.67
CA GLY A 228 15.64 20.55 -9.46
C GLY A 228 15.01 19.24 -9.96
N VAL A 229 13.70 19.24 -10.26
CA VAL A 229 13.03 18.08 -10.87
C VAL A 229 13.63 17.75 -12.24
N LEU A 230 13.86 18.78 -13.08
CA LEU A 230 14.50 18.60 -14.39
C LEU A 230 15.94 18.10 -14.29
N TYR A 231 16.68 18.52 -13.26
CA TYR A 231 18.03 18.01 -12.99
C TYR A 231 17.98 16.52 -12.62
N SER A 232 17.07 16.14 -11.72
CA SER A 232 16.91 14.75 -11.25
C SER A 232 16.49 13.80 -12.39
N ILE A 233 15.59 14.24 -13.26
CA ILE A 233 15.21 13.49 -14.47
C ILE A 233 16.42 13.32 -15.39
N LEU A 234 17.19 14.39 -15.63
CA LEU A 234 18.29 14.34 -16.57
C LEU A 234 19.51 13.59 -16.04
N THR A 235 19.84 13.65 -14.75
CA THR A 235 20.94 12.86 -14.19
C THR A 235 20.66 11.37 -14.34
N VAL A 236 19.43 10.92 -14.05
CA VAL A 236 18.98 9.54 -14.29
C VAL A 236 19.13 9.15 -15.77
N ILE A 237 18.74 10.03 -16.71
CA ILE A 237 18.90 9.76 -18.15
C ILE A 237 20.37 9.76 -18.56
N ALA A 238 21.19 10.67 -18.03
CA ALA A 238 22.62 10.75 -18.32
C ALA A 238 23.34 9.48 -17.85
N ASP A 239 22.99 8.97 -16.66
CA ASP A 239 23.51 7.71 -16.13
C ASP A 239 23.05 6.50 -16.96
N LEU A 240 21.77 6.43 -17.33
CA LEU A 240 21.22 5.36 -18.20
C LEU A 240 21.86 5.34 -19.60
N VAL A 241 22.16 6.51 -20.17
CA VAL A 241 22.81 6.64 -21.49
C VAL A 241 24.35 6.66 -21.37
N ARG A 242 24.91 6.66 -20.15
CA ARG A 242 26.35 6.74 -19.83
C ARG A 242 27.04 8.00 -20.38
N ILE A 243 26.34 9.13 -20.37
CA ILE A 243 26.79 10.44 -20.83
C ILE A 243 27.34 11.29 -19.67
N LYS A 244 28.47 11.97 -19.88
CA LYS A 244 28.89 13.08 -19.00
C LYS A 244 28.23 14.38 -19.44
N LEU A 245 27.50 15.00 -18.52
CA LEU A 245 26.75 16.22 -18.76
C LEU A 245 27.33 17.39 -17.94
N HIS A 246 27.67 18.49 -18.62
CA HIS A 246 28.12 19.73 -17.99
C HIS A 246 27.01 20.77 -18.04
N LEU A 247 26.59 21.26 -16.88
CA LEU A 247 25.49 22.21 -16.74
C LEU A 247 26.01 23.65 -16.68
N PHE A 248 25.35 24.52 -17.45
CA PHE A 248 25.66 25.95 -17.49
C PHE A 248 24.41 26.75 -17.17
N LYS A 249 24.49 27.65 -16.19
CA LYS A 249 23.39 28.55 -15.82
C LYS A 249 23.37 29.76 -16.76
N THR A 250 22.29 29.94 -17.53
CA THR A 250 22.12 31.15 -18.35
C THR A 250 21.75 32.36 -17.49
N LYS A 251 22.15 33.56 -17.94
CA LYS A 251 21.70 34.86 -17.41
C LYS A 251 20.58 35.48 -18.25
N HIS A 252 20.25 34.90 -19.40
CA HIS A 252 19.31 35.49 -20.35
C HIS A 252 17.86 35.15 -20.00
N THR A 253 16.95 36.04 -20.41
CA THR A 253 15.51 35.76 -20.36
C THR A 253 15.17 34.59 -21.28
N TYR A 254 14.02 33.92 -21.01
CA TYR A 254 13.52 32.77 -21.79
C TYR A 254 13.73 32.88 -23.31
N GLY A 255 13.53 34.09 -23.84
CA GLY A 255 13.56 34.33 -25.26
C GLY A 255 12.38 33.71 -25.99
N ASN A 256 12.35 33.89 -27.30
CA ASN A 256 11.37 33.23 -28.14
C ASN A 256 11.99 32.83 -29.48
N VAL A 257 11.28 31.96 -30.20
CA VAL A 257 11.50 31.72 -31.63
C VAL A 257 10.30 32.34 -32.33
N TYR A 258 10.54 33.34 -33.16
CA TYR A 258 9.49 33.99 -33.94
C TYR A 258 9.27 33.24 -35.27
N SER A 259 8.12 33.45 -35.90
CA SER A 259 7.75 32.81 -37.18
C SER A 259 8.70 33.12 -38.34
N ASN A 260 9.43 34.25 -38.28
CA ASN A 260 10.52 34.58 -39.20
C ASN A 260 11.83 33.81 -38.93
N GLY A 261 11.81 32.84 -38.02
CA GLY A 261 12.96 32.04 -37.61
C GLY A 261 13.94 32.73 -36.66
N THR A 262 13.76 34.01 -36.32
CA THR A 262 14.68 34.70 -35.39
C THR A 262 14.55 34.18 -33.97
N CYS A 263 15.70 33.99 -33.30
CA CYS A 263 15.76 33.57 -31.90
C CYS A 263 16.22 34.73 -31.01
N THR A 264 15.62 34.83 -29.83
CA THR A 264 16.06 35.74 -28.76
C THR A 264 16.35 34.96 -27.47
N GLY A 265 16.94 35.62 -26.48
CA GLY A 265 17.20 35.05 -25.15
C GLY A 265 17.94 33.71 -25.19
N VAL A 266 17.51 32.75 -24.37
CA VAL A 266 18.16 31.43 -24.25
C VAL A 266 18.15 30.64 -25.56
N PHE A 267 17.10 30.79 -26.39
CA PHE A 267 17.08 30.18 -27.74
C PHE A 267 18.14 30.75 -28.67
N LYS A 268 18.62 31.98 -28.47
CA LYS A 268 19.72 32.55 -29.27
C LYS A 268 21.07 31.95 -28.87
N GLU A 269 21.31 31.75 -27.58
CA GLU A 269 22.49 31.02 -27.10
C GLU A 269 22.51 29.57 -27.62
N PHE A 270 21.32 28.95 -27.71
CA PHE A 270 21.12 27.61 -28.22
C PHE A 270 21.31 27.52 -29.74
N GLU A 271 20.79 28.49 -30.50
CA GLU A 271 21.05 28.65 -31.94
C GLU A 271 22.55 28.79 -32.25
N ASN A 272 23.28 29.55 -31.43
CA ASN A 272 24.72 29.81 -31.59
C ASN A 272 25.60 28.56 -31.35
N LYS A 273 25.02 27.36 -31.18
CA LYS A 273 25.71 26.06 -31.03
C LYS A 273 26.64 25.97 -29.81
N ASN A 274 26.45 26.84 -28.81
CA ASN A 274 27.21 26.82 -27.56
C ASN A 274 26.81 25.66 -26.62
N PHE A 275 25.62 25.10 -26.80
CA PHE A 275 25.03 24.05 -25.96
C PHE A 275 24.26 23.04 -26.82
N ASP A 276 24.19 21.81 -26.35
CA ASP A 276 23.60 20.67 -27.07
C ASP A 276 22.16 20.37 -26.60
N LEU A 277 21.89 20.64 -25.32
CA LEU A 277 20.62 20.43 -24.62
C LEU A 277 20.18 21.71 -23.88
N LEU A 278 18.88 22.00 -23.88
CA LEU A 278 18.26 23.11 -23.17
C LEU A 278 17.26 22.60 -22.11
N LEU A 279 17.61 22.84 -20.85
CA LEU A 279 16.88 22.47 -19.63
C LEU A 279 16.14 23.67 -19.06
N ALA A 280 14.93 23.87 -19.54
CA ALA A 280 14.03 24.89 -19.05
C ALA A 280 12.59 24.39 -19.19
N CYS A 281 11.71 24.83 -18.28
CA CYS A 281 10.27 24.59 -18.42
C CYS A 281 9.67 25.52 -19.48
N LEU A 282 9.88 25.12 -20.72
CA LEU A 282 9.46 25.83 -21.91
C LEU A 282 8.20 25.20 -22.47
N ALA A 283 7.17 26.03 -22.65
CA ALA A 283 6.00 25.69 -23.42
C ALA A 283 6.37 25.17 -24.82
N PHE A 284 5.68 24.14 -25.27
CA PHE A 284 5.66 23.73 -26.67
C PHE A 284 5.18 24.88 -27.57
N SER A 285 5.87 25.14 -28.69
CA SER A 285 5.33 25.94 -29.79
C SER A 285 5.85 25.48 -31.15
N ASN A 286 5.03 25.62 -32.18
CA ASN A 286 5.35 25.17 -33.54
C ASN A 286 6.63 25.87 -34.07
N ASP A 287 6.81 27.17 -33.79
CA ASP A 287 8.01 27.92 -34.20
C ASP A 287 9.29 27.34 -33.56
N ARG A 288 9.22 26.86 -32.31
CA ARG A 288 10.35 26.23 -31.62
C ARG A 288 10.67 24.87 -32.23
N THR A 289 9.66 24.04 -32.53
CA THR A 289 9.85 22.73 -33.17
C THR A 289 10.28 22.84 -34.64
N ALA A 290 9.93 23.93 -35.31
CA ALA A 290 10.40 24.26 -36.65
C ALA A 290 11.92 24.54 -36.72
N LYS A 291 12.59 24.74 -35.57
CA LYS A 291 14.04 25.02 -35.50
C LYS A 291 14.85 24.06 -34.62
N PHE A 292 14.26 23.55 -33.55
CA PHE A 292 14.89 22.66 -32.57
C PHE A 292 14.09 21.34 -32.46
N TYR A 293 14.71 20.27 -31.97
CA TYR A 293 13.97 19.07 -31.61
C TYR A 293 13.41 19.22 -30.20
N ASN A 294 12.11 18.97 -30.02
CA ASN A 294 11.47 18.89 -28.72
C ASN A 294 11.33 17.42 -28.30
N THR A 295 11.55 17.14 -27.02
CA THR A 295 11.25 15.82 -26.45
C THR A 295 9.74 15.58 -26.34
N TYR A 296 9.35 14.33 -26.04
CA TYR A 296 8.01 14.02 -25.54
C TYR A 296 7.71 14.87 -24.29
N PRO A 297 6.48 15.39 -24.12
CA PRO A 297 6.16 16.25 -22.99
C PRO A 297 6.39 15.56 -21.64
N LEU A 298 7.20 16.19 -20.80
CA LEU A 298 7.53 15.74 -19.44
C LEU A 298 6.33 15.84 -18.49
N LEU A 299 5.55 16.92 -18.67
CA LEU A 299 4.42 17.27 -17.82
C LEU A 299 3.49 18.19 -18.61
N ASN A 300 2.19 17.96 -18.48
CA ASN A 300 1.16 18.88 -18.97
C ASN A 300 0.80 19.84 -17.83
N LEU A 301 1.35 21.05 -17.83
CA LEU A 301 0.99 22.07 -16.84
C LEU A 301 -0.40 22.62 -17.16
N LYS A 302 -1.33 22.44 -16.24
CA LYS A 302 -2.62 23.13 -16.26
C LYS A 302 -2.44 24.54 -15.72
N PHE A 303 -2.96 25.53 -16.43
CA PHE A 303 -2.94 26.94 -16.01
C PHE A 303 -4.32 27.36 -15.51
N VAL A 304 -4.33 28.13 -14.42
CA VAL A 304 -5.52 28.63 -13.73
C VAL A 304 -5.35 30.11 -13.39
N TRP A 305 -6.46 30.81 -13.23
CA TRP A 305 -6.47 32.21 -12.82
C TRP A 305 -6.40 32.32 -11.29
N PHE A 306 -5.31 32.90 -10.80
CA PHE A 306 -5.22 33.44 -9.44
C PHE A 306 -5.86 34.83 -9.43
N VAL A 307 -6.83 35.03 -8.55
CA VAL A 307 -7.59 36.27 -8.38
C VAL A 307 -7.61 36.68 -6.91
N PRO A 308 -7.76 37.98 -6.58
CA PRO A 308 -7.85 38.42 -5.20
C PRO A 308 -9.08 37.81 -4.50
N HIS A 309 -8.86 37.19 -3.35
CA HIS A 309 -9.94 36.71 -2.50
C HIS A 309 -10.50 37.89 -1.70
N GLY A 310 -11.76 38.23 -1.97
CA GLY A 310 -12.47 39.29 -1.27
C GLY A 310 -13.39 38.73 -0.20
N LEU A 311 -13.40 39.35 0.98
CA LEU A 311 -14.53 39.25 1.91
C LEU A 311 -15.78 39.80 1.22
N VAL A 312 -16.56 38.90 0.59
CA VAL A 312 -17.93 39.19 0.22
C VAL A 312 -18.72 39.12 1.51
N SER A 313 -19.10 40.27 2.07
CA SER A 313 -20.17 40.29 3.06
C SER A 313 -21.38 39.63 2.40
N THR A 314 -21.79 38.48 2.91
CA THR A 314 -23.05 37.86 2.54
C THR A 314 -24.15 38.73 3.12
N ASN A 315 -24.44 39.85 2.46
CA ASN A 315 -25.69 40.57 2.61
C ASN A 315 -26.77 39.49 2.60
N LEU A 316 -27.57 39.41 3.66
CA LEU A 316 -28.61 38.40 3.86
C LEU A 316 -29.57 38.45 2.66
N LYS A 317 -29.24 37.74 1.58
CA LYS A 317 -30.11 37.55 0.44
C LYS A 317 -31.34 36.87 1.01
N SER A 318 -32.47 37.56 0.82
CA SER A 318 -33.77 37.41 1.48
C SER A 318 -33.96 36.11 2.27
N LEU A 319 -34.45 36.20 3.51
CA LEU A 319 -34.74 35.06 4.40
C LEU A 319 -35.42 33.86 3.70
N GLY A 320 -36.26 34.11 2.69
CA GLY A 320 -36.88 33.09 1.83
C GLY A 320 -35.95 32.30 0.89
N GLN A 321 -34.63 32.53 0.88
CA GLN A 321 -33.64 31.66 0.25
C GLN A 321 -33.05 30.63 1.24
N MET A 322 -33.39 30.70 2.53
CA MET A 322 -32.88 29.76 3.55
C MET A 322 -33.72 28.49 3.71
N VAL A 323 -34.95 28.50 3.18
CA VAL A 323 -35.87 27.36 3.15
C VAL A 323 -36.39 27.27 1.73
N ASP A 324 -36.34 26.08 1.13
CA ASP A 324 -36.89 25.89 -0.21
C ASP A 324 -38.39 26.25 -0.22
N PRO A 325 -38.86 27.04 -1.20
CA PRO A 325 -40.24 27.52 -1.23
C PRO A 325 -41.25 26.36 -1.27
N GLU A 326 -40.87 25.22 -1.85
CA GLU A 326 -41.66 23.98 -1.85
C GLU A 326 -41.91 23.43 -0.44
N ILE A 327 -40.89 23.45 0.44
CA ILE A 327 -41.01 23.00 1.84
C ILE A 327 -41.93 23.94 2.62
N LEU A 328 -41.82 25.25 2.38
CA LEU A 328 -42.71 26.24 3.00
C LEU A 328 -44.16 26.06 2.55
N CYS A 329 -44.40 25.83 1.25
CA CYS A 329 -45.72 25.53 0.70
C CYS A 329 -46.31 24.23 1.27
N LEU A 330 -45.51 23.16 1.37
CA LEU A 330 -45.92 21.90 1.98
C LEU A 330 -46.27 22.06 3.46
N LEU A 331 -45.49 22.84 4.21
CA LEU A 331 -45.78 23.14 5.61
C LEU A 331 -47.12 23.88 5.76
N VAL A 332 -47.33 24.96 5.00
CA VAL A 332 -48.59 25.72 4.99
C VAL A 332 -49.79 24.83 4.60
N ALA A 333 -49.63 23.97 3.59
CA ALA A 333 -50.67 23.02 3.19
C ALA A 333 -50.98 22.01 4.30
N SER A 334 -49.96 21.46 4.98
CA SER A 334 -50.14 20.50 6.07
C SER A 334 -50.87 21.12 7.27
N LEU A 335 -50.52 22.35 7.66
CA LEU A 335 -51.21 23.10 8.72
C LEU A 335 -52.67 23.39 8.34
N GLY A 336 -52.94 23.69 7.07
CA GLY A 336 -54.29 23.86 6.53
C GLY A 336 -55.13 22.58 6.63
N LEU A 337 -54.57 21.42 6.25
CA LEU A 337 -55.24 20.12 6.33
C LEU A 337 -55.57 19.73 7.78
N VAL A 338 -54.63 19.92 8.72
CA VAL A 338 -54.89 19.64 10.14
C VAL A 338 -55.93 20.62 10.71
N GLY A 339 -55.97 21.87 10.22
CA GLY A 339 -57.04 22.82 10.54
C GLY A 339 -58.43 22.38 10.06
N MET A 340 -58.53 21.81 8.86
CA MET A 340 -59.78 21.19 8.41
C MET A 340 -60.15 19.99 9.28
N ALA A 341 -59.20 19.12 9.63
CA ALA A 341 -59.45 17.96 10.51
C ALA A 341 -59.96 18.38 11.90
N ILE A 342 -59.36 19.40 12.52
CA ILE A 342 -59.81 19.98 13.79
C ILE A 342 -61.22 20.57 13.67
N ARG A 343 -61.53 21.28 12.57
CA ARG A 343 -62.87 21.84 12.31
C ARG A 343 -63.93 20.75 12.13
N VAL A 344 -63.67 19.73 11.30
CA VAL A 344 -64.60 18.61 11.07
C VAL A 344 -64.85 17.84 12.35
N THR A 345 -63.81 17.54 13.13
CA THR A 345 -63.92 16.88 14.43
C THR A 345 -64.72 17.72 15.42
N GLY A 346 -64.53 19.05 15.44
CA GLY A 346 -65.30 19.98 16.28
C GLY A 346 -66.79 20.00 15.93
N VAL A 347 -67.14 20.04 14.64
CA VAL A 347 -68.52 19.98 14.15
C VAL A 347 -69.18 18.65 14.51
N PHE A 348 -68.49 17.52 14.30
CA PHE A 348 -69.01 16.19 14.62
C PHE A 348 -69.31 16.04 16.13
N LEU A 349 -68.46 16.61 16.99
CA LEU A 349 -68.64 16.64 18.44
C LEU A 349 -69.56 17.78 18.94
N ARG A 350 -70.33 18.42 18.04
CA ARG A 350 -71.26 19.53 18.32
C ARG A 350 -70.66 20.71 19.07
N HIS A 351 -69.36 20.95 18.94
CA HIS A 351 -68.66 22.05 19.61
C HIS A 351 -68.54 23.25 18.67
N PRO A 352 -68.98 24.46 19.04
CA PRO A 352 -69.02 25.62 18.14
C PRO A 352 -67.61 26.22 17.91
N PHE A 353 -66.82 25.59 17.04
CA PHE A 353 -65.55 26.13 16.53
C PHE A 353 -65.79 26.87 15.21
N ASN A 354 -65.73 28.20 15.27
CA ASN A 354 -65.72 29.03 14.07
C ASN A 354 -64.42 28.79 13.26
N ALA A 355 -64.47 28.93 11.94
CA ALA A 355 -63.31 28.70 11.07
C ALA A 355 -62.13 29.62 11.46
N GLN A 356 -62.44 30.87 11.79
CA GLN A 356 -61.50 31.90 12.20
C GLN A 356 -60.75 31.53 13.50
N THR A 357 -61.43 30.97 14.50
CA THR A 357 -60.76 30.57 15.75
C THR A 357 -59.85 29.36 15.55
N VAL A 358 -60.20 28.41 14.69
CA VAL A 358 -59.30 27.29 14.35
C VAL A 358 -58.07 27.78 13.58
N ALA A 359 -58.25 28.65 12.58
CA ALA A 359 -57.15 29.23 11.82
C ALA A 359 -56.19 30.04 12.71
N PHE A 360 -56.73 30.90 13.59
CA PHE A 360 -55.94 31.68 14.54
C PHE A 360 -55.18 30.77 15.53
N THR A 361 -55.85 29.75 16.07
CA THR A 361 -55.25 28.74 16.97
C THR A 361 -54.02 28.07 16.35
N ILE A 362 -54.09 27.71 15.06
CA ILE A 362 -52.98 27.05 14.34
C ILE A 362 -51.87 28.04 13.99
N TYR A 363 -52.22 29.25 13.56
CA TYR A 363 -51.24 30.30 13.26
C TYR A 363 -50.47 30.74 14.52
N SER A 364 -51.17 30.88 15.65
CA SER A 364 -50.54 31.11 16.96
C SER A 364 -49.62 29.96 17.34
N ALA A 365 -50.03 28.70 17.15
CA ALA A 365 -49.18 27.53 17.43
C ALA A 365 -47.91 27.50 16.55
N ALA A 366 -47.99 27.91 15.28
CA ALA A 366 -46.84 27.98 14.38
C ALA A 366 -45.82 29.05 14.79
N ILE A 367 -46.30 30.23 15.21
CA ILE A 367 -45.45 31.34 15.68
C ILE A 367 -44.97 31.14 17.13
N GLY A 368 -45.54 30.19 17.88
CA GLY A 368 -45.26 29.99 19.30
C GLY A 368 -45.98 30.98 20.23
N ALA A 369 -47.02 31.65 19.73
CA ALA A 369 -47.92 32.49 20.53
C ALA A 369 -48.87 31.62 21.38
N PRO A 370 -49.34 32.11 22.54
CA PRO A 370 -50.22 31.34 23.43
C PRO A 370 -51.54 30.95 22.74
N VAL A 371 -51.90 29.67 22.87
CA VAL A 371 -53.03 29.07 22.15
C VAL A 371 -54.19 28.78 23.10
N HIS A 372 -55.42 29.08 22.71
CA HIS A 372 -56.60 28.74 23.51
C HIS A 372 -56.88 27.22 23.47
N ILE A 373 -56.67 26.54 24.60
CA ILE A 373 -56.80 25.07 24.69
C ILE A 373 -58.29 24.66 24.58
N PRO A 374 -58.66 23.71 23.69
CA PRO A 374 -60.03 23.19 23.62
C PRO A 374 -60.38 22.34 24.85
N ARG A 375 -61.66 22.28 25.22
CA ARG A 375 -62.13 21.49 26.39
C ARG A 375 -62.15 19.98 26.12
N LEU A 376 -62.38 19.56 24.87
CA LEU A 376 -62.48 18.16 24.45
C LEU A 376 -61.10 17.49 24.29
N ASN A 377 -60.92 16.30 24.88
CA ASN A 377 -59.66 15.56 24.84
C ASN A 377 -59.20 15.18 23.41
N ALA A 378 -60.12 14.83 22.50
CA ALA A 378 -59.78 14.54 21.10
C ALA A 378 -59.17 15.76 20.38
N LEU A 379 -59.74 16.96 20.60
CA LEU A 379 -59.21 18.20 20.04
C LEU A 379 -57.89 18.61 20.69
N ARG A 380 -57.68 18.30 21.98
CA ARG A 380 -56.38 18.49 22.66
C ARG A 380 -55.29 17.61 22.06
N LEU A 381 -55.59 16.36 21.71
CA LEU A 381 -54.62 15.45 21.10
C LEU A 381 -54.21 15.93 19.70
N LEU A 382 -55.17 16.33 18.86
CA LEU A 382 -54.89 16.95 17.56
C LEU A 382 -54.08 18.25 17.69
N LEU A 383 -54.43 19.12 18.65
CA LEU A 383 -53.68 20.36 18.89
C LEU A 383 -52.27 20.07 19.42
N SER A 384 -52.10 19.06 20.29
CA SER A 384 -50.79 18.63 20.77
C SER A 384 -49.90 18.14 19.64
N PHE A 385 -50.46 17.44 18.65
CA PHE A 385 -49.72 17.05 17.45
C PHE A 385 -49.27 18.26 16.62
N VAL A 386 -50.14 19.26 16.42
CA VAL A 386 -49.80 20.53 15.76
C VAL A 386 -48.69 21.28 16.51
N VAL A 387 -48.74 21.34 17.84
CA VAL A 387 -47.71 21.99 18.66
C VAL A 387 -46.36 21.26 18.53
N VAL A 388 -46.36 19.93 18.61
CA VAL A 388 -45.14 19.12 18.43
C VAL A 388 -44.55 19.30 17.03
N LEU A 389 -45.38 19.28 15.98
CA LEU A 389 -44.94 19.52 14.61
C LEU A 389 -44.29 20.91 14.45
N ASN A 390 -44.93 21.95 14.98
CA ASN A 390 -44.40 23.33 14.93
C ASN A 390 -43.10 23.51 15.74
N ILE A 391 -42.93 22.78 16.86
CA ILE A 391 -41.65 22.76 17.59
C ILE A 391 -40.56 22.16 16.70
N PHE A 392 -40.80 21.02 16.05
CA PHE A 392 -39.82 20.42 15.15
C PHE A 392 -39.49 21.31 13.94
N THR A 393 -40.46 21.98 13.33
CA THR A 393 -40.19 22.90 12.21
C THR A 393 -39.44 24.15 12.64
N ASN A 394 -39.74 24.70 13.83
CA ASN A 394 -39.01 25.85 14.37
C ASN A 394 -37.57 25.48 14.75
N VAL A 395 -37.34 24.28 15.30
CA VAL A 395 -35.98 23.75 15.55
C VAL A 395 -35.22 23.52 14.25
N ALA A 396 -35.87 22.94 13.23
CA ALA A 396 -35.26 22.75 11.91
C ALA A 396 -34.89 24.10 11.25
N PHE A 397 -35.79 25.07 11.27
CA PHE A 397 -35.55 26.42 10.75
C PHE A 397 -34.42 27.12 11.49
N LEU A 398 -34.40 27.07 12.82
CA LEU A 398 -33.33 27.66 13.64
C LEU A 398 -31.98 26.97 13.39
N THR A 399 -31.98 25.65 13.15
CA THR A 399 -30.77 24.89 12.79
C THR A 399 -30.26 25.27 11.40
N ALA A 400 -31.15 25.45 10.42
CA ALA A 400 -30.79 25.96 9.09
C ALA A 400 -30.25 27.40 9.15
N LEU A 401 -30.89 28.28 9.92
CA LEU A 401 -30.45 29.66 10.14
C LEU A 401 -29.09 29.73 10.83
N THR A 402 -28.88 28.98 11.91
CA THR A 402 -27.59 28.94 12.62
C THR A 402 -26.50 28.25 11.80
N SER A 403 -26.81 27.23 11.00
CA SER A 403 -25.90 26.67 9.99
C SER A 403 -25.47 27.73 8.98
N ASN A 404 -26.41 28.47 8.39
CA ASN A 404 -26.09 29.53 7.42
C ASN A 404 -25.33 30.72 8.02
N LEU A 405 -25.62 31.09 9.28
CA LEU A 405 -24.91 32.17 9.98
C LEU A 405 -23.52 31.77 10.51
N SER A 406 -23.33 30.52 10.94
CA SER A 406 -22.02 30.00 11.36
C SER A 406 -21.11 29.70 10.17
N ASN A 407 -21.69 29.32 9.03
CA ASN A 407 -20.98 29.06 7.79
C ASN A 407 -20.81 30.36 6.98
N LEU A 408 -20.08 31.33 7.56
CA LEU A 408 -19.54 32.52 6.88
C LEU A 408 -18.52 32.09 5.81
N LYS A 409 -19.00 31.44 4.75
CA LYS A 409 -18.20 31.06 3.60
C LYS A 409 -17.76 32.32 2.89
N TYR A 410 -16.45 32.46 2.76
CA TYR A 410 -15.83 33.41 1.86
C TYR A 410 -16.28 33.06 0.43
N ALA A 411 -17.31 33.75 -0.05
CA ALA A 411 -17.87 33.50 -1.36
C ALA A 411 -16.90 33.98 -2.45
N GLU A 412 -16.63 33.11 -3.42
CA GLU A 412 -15.75 33.37 -4.57
C GLU A 412 -16.36 34.52 -5.42
N LYS A 413 -15.94 35.78 -5.17
CA LYS A 413 -16.45 36.96 -5.90
C LYS A 413 -16.23 36.85 -7.41
N ILE A 414 -15.14 36.18 -7.80
CA ILE A 414 -14.66 36.03 -9.17
C ILE A 414 -14.33 34.54 -9.34
N ASP A 415 -15.26 33.82 -9.96
CA ASP A 415 -15.25 32.35 -10.15
C ASP A 415 -15.01 31.95 -11.62
N SER A 416 -14.90 32.93 -12.52
CA SER A 416 -14.93 32.73 -13.98
C SER A 416 -14.21 33.86 -14.72
N GLU A 417 -13.62 33.54 -15.87
CA GLU A 417 -12.85 34.51 -16.69
C GLU A 417 -13.70 35.71 -17.14
N LEU A 418 -14.98 35.50 -17.45
CA LEU A 418 -15.92 36.57 -17.78
C LEU A 418 -16.07 37.60 -16.64
N LYS A 419 -15.91 37.18 -15.37
CA LYS A 419 -15.91 38.11 -14.23
C LYS A 419 -14.60 38.90 -14.10
N ILE A 420 -13.45 38.36 -14.54
CA ILE A 420 -12.18 39.11 -14.63
C ILE A 420 -12.38 40.32 -15.56
N ILE A 421 -12.99 40.10 -16.73
CA ILE A 421 -13.35 41.15 -17.68
C ILE A 421 -14.39 42.11 -17.08
N LYS A 422 -15.47 41.59 -16.49
CA LYS A 422 -16.57 42.40 -15.92
C LYS A 422 -16.14 43.31 -14.77
N TYR A 423 -15.21 42.87 -13.93
CA TYR A 423 -14.63 43.68 -12.85
C TYR A 423 -13.41 44.50 -13.29
N ASN A 424 -13.07 44.48 -14.58
CA ASN A 424 -11.94 45.19 -15.19
C ASN A 424 -10.62 44.99 -14.43
N LEU A 425 -10.35 43.74 -14.02
CA LEU A 425 -9.04 43.37 -13.47
C LEU A 425 -8.00 43.36 -14.59
N GLN A 426 -6.78 43.81 -14.30
CA GLN A 426 -5.66 43.71 -15.23
C GLN A 426 -5.10 42.28 -15.22
N PRO A 427 -5.18 41.54 -16.35
CA PRO A 427 -4.71 40.16 -16.39
C PRO A 427 -3.21 40.12 -16.67
N TYR A 428 -2.45 39.53 -15.75
CA TYR A 428 -1.08 39.09 -15.97
C TYR A 428 -1.07 37.63 -16.41
N ALA A 429 -0.09 37.27 -17.23
CA ALA A 429 0.24 35.88 -17.48
C ALA A 429 1.77 35.71 -17.46
N TYR A 430 2.25 34.52 -17.11
CA TYR A 430 3.67 34.20 -17.22
C TYR A 430 4.18 34.50 -18.63
N ALA A 431 5.38 35.07 -18.80
CA ALA A 431 5.81 35.63 -20.09
C ALA A 431 5.73 34.66 -21.29
N THR A 432 5.90 33.35 -21.09
CA THR A 432 5.75 32.33 -22.15
C THR A 432 4.29 32.06 -22.57
N LEU A 433 3.32 32.42 -21.73
CA LEU A 433 1.88 32.29 -21.99
C LEU A 433 1.31 33.45 -22.80
N LYS A 434 2.03 34.58 -22.92
CA LYS A 434 1.48 35.78 -23.57
C LYS A 434 0.93 35.46 -24.97
N ASN A 435 1.71 34.68 -25.74
CA ASN A 435 1.34 34.22 -27.08
C ASN A 435 0.10 33.29 -27.13
N TYR A 436 -0.26 32.63 -26.02
CA TYR A 436 -1.48 31.80 -25.94
C TYR A 436 -2.74 32.68 -25.96
N PHE A 437 -2.68 33.83 -25.27
CA PHE A 437 -3.81 34.76 -25.19
C PHE A 437 -4.03 35.60 -26.44
N ASP A 438 -3.08 35.62 -27.39
CA ASP A 438 -3.19 36.37 -28.64
C ASP A 438 -4.37 35.92 -29.54
N ASN A 439 -4.96 34.76 -29.29
CA ASN A 439 -6.14 34.24 -29.99
C ASN A 439 -7.42 34.22 -29.12
N THR A 440 -7.40 34.81 -27.92
CA THR A 440 -8.50 34.78 -26.94
C THR A 440 -9.21 36.13 -26.84
N VAL A 441 -10.34 36.18 -26.11
CA VAL A 441 -11.06 37.43 -25.80
C VAL A 441 -10.18 38.41 -24.99
N LEU A 442 -9.13 37.92 -24.32
CA LEU A 442 -8.17 38.72 -23.56
C LEU A 442 -7.00 39.27 -24.42
N LYS A 443 -7.03 39.08 -25.75
CA LYS A 443 -6.00 39.58 -26.69
C LYS A 443 -5.69 41.06 -26.43
N GLY A 444 -4.41 41.38 -26.29
CA GLY A 444 -3.93 42.74 -26.04
C GLY A 444 -4.15 43.29 -24.62
N ARG A 445 -4.97 42.64 -23.78
CA ARG A 445 -5.12 42.99 -22.35
C ARG A 445 -4.11 42.27 -21.44
N VAL A 446 -3.59 41.11 -21.85
CA VAL A 446 -2.68 40.30 -21.02
C VAL A 446 -1.25 40.86 -21.03
N GLU A 447 -0.79 41.28 -19.85
CA GLU A 447 0.59 41.71 -19.62
C GLU A 447 1.51 40.53 -19.24
N GLY A 448 2.75 40.59 -19.74
CA GLY A 448 3.76 39.57 -19.48
C GLY A 448 4.40 39.74 -18.10
N CYS A 449 4.15 38.81 -17.19
CA CYS A 449 4.81 38.73 -15.90
C CYS A 449 6.22 38.14 -16.03
N TYR A 450 7.24 38.94 -15.71
CA TYR A 450 8.66 38.52 -15.69
C TYR A 450 9.15 38.03 -14.32
N ASN A 451 8.48 38.43 -13.23
CA ASN A 451 8.80 38.00 -11.86
C ASN A 451 7.52 37.49 -11.19
N SER A 452 7.34 36.16 -11.17
CA SER A 452 6.16 35.47 -10.62
C SER A 452 5.82 35.94 -9.20
N LYS A 453 6.81 36.05 -8.33
CA LYS A 453 6.61 36.46 -6.92
C LYS A 453 6.10 37.89 -6.77
N GLN A 454 6.51 38.80 -7.67
CA GLN A 454 5.99 40.17 -7.67
C GLN A 454 4.56 40.22 -8.21
N CYS A 455 4.26 39.53 -9.31
CA CYS A 455 2.90 39.50 -9.86
C CYS A 455 1.91 38.84 -8.89
N MET A 456 2.34 37.79 -8.18
CA MET A 456 1.52 37.11 -7.17
C MET A 456 1.27 38.00 -5.94
N LYS A 457 2.28 38.78 -5.49
CA LYS A 457 2.10 39.86 -4.51
C LYS A 457 1.10 40.91 -4.99
N ASP A 458 1.21 41.32 -6.26
CA ASP A 458 0.31 42.31 -6.83
C ASP A 458 -1.15 41.82 -6.85
N VAL A 459 -1.42 40.56 -7.19
CA VAL A 459 -2.76 39.95 -7.09
C VAL A 459 -3.27 39.92 -5.65
N ALA A 460 -2.44 39.48 -4.69
CA ALA A 460 -2.83 39.39 -3.29
C ALA A 460 -3.16 40.75 -2.66
N TYR A 461 -2.35 41.78 -2.94
CA TYR A 461 -2.41 43.06 -2.22
C TYR A 461 -3.08 44.21 -3.00
N LYS A 462 -2.92 44.32 -4.33
CA LYS A 462 -3.52 45.43 -5.10
C LYS A 462 -5.00 45.22 -5.43
N LYS A 463 -5.48 43.96 -5.42
CA LYS A 463 -6.89 43.56 -5.60
C LYS A 463 -7.56 43.98 -6.93
N ASN A 464 -6.81 44.55 -7.87
CA ASN A 464 -7.25 44.98 -9.20
C ASN A 464 -6.58 44.21 -10.35
N THR A 465 -5.91 43.10 -10.05
CA THR A 465 -5.14 42.28 -10.99
C THR A 465 -5.56 40.81 -10.89
N ALA A 466 -5.31 40.04 -11.95
CA ALA A 466 -5.42 38.58 -11.96
C ALA A 466 -4.12 38.00 -12.55
N LEU A 467 -3.76 36.75 -12.23
CA LEU A 467 -2.55 36.10 -12.76
C LEU A 467 -2.87 34.68 -13.27
N ALA A 468 -2.66 34.46 -14.56
CA ALA A 468 -2.61 33.12 -15.14
C ALA A 468 -1.29 32.44 -14.75
N TYR A 469 -1.36 31.42 -13.89
CA TYR A 469 -0.21 30.69 -13.38
C TYR A 469 -0.45 29.18 -13.39
N ALA A 470 0.63 28.40 -13.27
CA ALA A 470 0.57 26.94 -13.28
C ALA A 470 -0.03 26.42 -11.96
N THR A 471 -0.83 25.35 -12.06
CA THR A 471 -1.50 24.68 -10.92
C THR A 471 -0.55 23.96 -9.94
N THR A 472 0.72 23.83 -10.29
CA THR A 472 1.75 23.26 -9.41
C THR A 472 1.91 24.11 -8.15
N ASN A 473 1.79 23.49 -6.98
CA ASN A 473 1.94 24.11 -5.66
C ASN A 473 0.93 25.22 -5.34
N ASN A 474 -0.30 25.11 -5.87
CA ASN A 474 -1.47 25.92 -5.51
C ASN A 474 -1.63 26.16 -3.98
N ASN A 475 -1.60 25.09 -3.18
CA ASN A 475 -1.79 25.19 -1.73
C ASN A 475 -0.65 25.96 -1.04
N TYR A 476 0.60 25.73 -1.45
CA TYR A 476 1.76 26.46 -0.96
C TYR A 476 1.69 27.95 -1.33
N ILE A 477 1.28 28.27 -2.56
CA ILE A 477 1.05 29.66 -2.98
C ILE A 477 -0.05 30.29 -2.11
N ILE A 478 -1.22 29.66 -1.99
CA ILE A 478 -2.33 30.18 -1.18
C ILE A 478 -1.91 30.43 0.29
N ASN A 479 -1.19 29.48 0.90
CA ASN A 479 -0.73 29.57 2.29
C ASN A 479 0.33 30.66 2.51
N ASN A 480 1.17 30.95 1.52
CA ASN A 480 2.19 32.01 1.61
C ASN A 480 1.59 33.43 1.47
N TYR A 481 0.35 33.55 0.99
CA TYR A 481 -0.34 34.83 0.82
C TYR A 481 -1.59 34.88 1.70
N THR A 482 -1.41 34.78 3.03
CA THR A 482 -2.48 34.96 4.02
C THR A 482 -2.39 36.29 4.75
N ASP A 483 -3.54 36.85 5.12
CA ASP A 483 -3.70 37.98 6.05
C ASP A 483 -4.58 37.51 7.23
N ASN A 484 -4.08 37.65 8.46
CA ASN A 484 -4.71 37.14 9.68
C ASN A 484 -5.16 35.65 9.60
N GLY A 485 -4.39 34.82 8.88
CA GLY A 485 -4.69 33.39 8.66
C GLY A 485 -5.70 33.09 7.54
N TYR A 486 -6.24 34.12 6.87
CA TYR A 486 -7.15 33.95 5.72
C TYR A 486 -6.40 34.14 4.40
N PRO A 487 -6.64 33.30 3.38
CA PRO A 487 -5.95 33.43 2.09
C PRO A 487 -6.41 34.69 1.35
N LEU A 488 -5.43 35.50 0.89
CA LEU A 488 -5.65 36.67 0.03
C LEU A 488 -5.83 36.29 -1.46
N LEU A 489 -5.51 35.05 -1.81
CA LEU A 489 -5.59 34.52 -3.17
C LEU A 489 -6.68 33.46 -3.27
N HIS A 490 -7.42 33.51 -4.37
CA HIS A 490 -8.38 32.51 -4.78
C HIS A 490 -8.03 31.99 -6.18
N ILE A 491 -8.34 30.73 -6.44
CA ILE A 491 -8.03 30.05 -7.71
C ILE A 491 -9.35 29.69 -8.38
N ILE A 492 -9.59 30.29 -9.55
CA ILE A 492 -10.67 29.89 -10.45
C ILE A 492 -10.39 28.45 -10.91
N LYS A 493 -11.38 27.57 -10.71
CA LYS A 493 -11.26 26.12 -10.98
C LYS A 493 -11.25 25.80 -12.47
N ASP A 494 -11.77 26.70 -13.30
CA ASP A 494 -11.75 26.56 -14.75
C ASP A 494 -10.32 26.65 -15.28
N GLU A 495 -9.88 25.60 -15.98
CA GLU A 495 -8.55 25.51 -16.57
C GLU A 495 -8.48 26.37 -17.84
N ILE A 496 -7.55 27.33 -17.86
CA ILE A 496 -7.26 28.21 -19.01
C ILE A 496 -6.75 27.38 -20.20
N GLY A 497 -6.02 26.31 -19.89
CA GLY A 497 -5.44 25.38 -20.85
C GLY A 497 -4.33 24.53 -20.22
N THR A 498 -4.06 23.40 -20.87
CA THR A 498 -2.90 22.54 -20.60
C THR A 498 -1.77 22.86 -21.56
N ILE A 499 -0.59 23.17 -21.06
CA ILE A 499 0.61 23.38 -21.89
C ILE A 499 1.63 22.27 -21.63
N PRO A 500 2.01 21.50 -22.66
CA PRO A 500 3.08 20.53 -22.55
C PRO A 500 4.43 21.21 -22.34
N LEU A 501 5.15 20.79 -21.30
CA LEU A 501 6.55 21.11 -21.07
C LEU A 501 7.44 20.08 -21.77
N SER A 502 8.38 20.53 -22.59
CA SER A 502 9.35 19.66 -23.26
C SER A 502 10.78 20.19 -23.13
N LEU A 503 11.76 19.30 -22.97
CA LEU A 503 13.17 19.62 -23.17
C LEU A 503 13.42 19.89 -24.65
N TYR A 504 14.29 20.85 -24.94
CA TYR A 504 14.71 21.18 -26.30
C TYR A 504 16.16 20.73 -26.56
N MET A 505 16.38 20.16 -27.73
CA MET A 505 17.65 19.64 -28.23
C MET A 505 17.97 20.30 -29.56
N ARG A 506 19.25 20.44 -29.87
CA ARG A 506 19.68 20.90 -31.19
C ARG A 506 19.23 19.87 -32.25
N ARG A 507 18.80 20.34 -33.43
CA ARG A 507 18.55 19.45 -34.58
C ARG A 507 19.83 18.67 -34.92
N GLY A 508 19.67 17.37 -35.18
CA GLY A 508 20.77 16.43 -35.36
C GLY A 508 21.32 15.81 -34.06
N PHE A 509 20.79 16.12 -32.87
CA PHE A 509 21.31 15.54 -31.61
C PHE A 509 21.14 14.01 -31.56
N HIS A 510 22.25 13.27 -31.64
CA HIS A 510 22.27 11.81 -31.82
C HIS A 510 21.49 11.01 -30.75
N PHE A 511 21.45 11.51 -29.51
CA PHE A 511 20.73 10.84 -28.41
C PHE A 511 19.25 11.22 -28.30
N TYR A 512 18.69 12.02 -29.22
CA TYR A 512 17.29 12.45 -29.18
C TYR A 512 16.30 11.28 -29.03
N THR A 513 16.48 10.20 -29.82
CA THR A 513 15.64 9.00 -29.76
C THR A 513 15.80 8.24 -28.44
N HIS A 514 17.02 8.18 -27.91
CA HIS A 514 17.33 7.52 -26.63
C HIS A 514 16.74 8.28 -25.45
N VAL A 515 16.90 9.61 -25.41
CA VAL A 515 16.32 10.45 -24.35
C VAL A 515 14.80 10.38 -24.39
N ASN A 516 14.16 10.42 -25.57
CA ASN A 516 12.71 10.20 -25.67
C ASN A 516 12.27 8.82 -25.20
N LYS A 517 13.00 7.75 -25.58
CA LYS A 517 12.72 6.38 -25.12
C LYS A 517 12.78 6.26 -23.59
N TYR A 518 13.81 6.84 -22.95
CA TYR A 518 13.95 6.80 -21.50
C TYR A 518 12.97 7.75 -20.79
N LEU A 519 12.63 8.91 -21.36
CA LEU A 519 11.59 9.78 -20.83
C LEU A 519 10.21 9.13 -20.84
N PHE A 520 9.87 8.45 -21.93
CA PHE A 520 8.66 7.64 -22.04
C PHE A 520 8.63 6.54 -20.98
N LEU A 521 9.73 5.79 -20.83
CA LEU A 521 9.86 4.77 -19.78
C LEU A 521 9.72 5.34 -18.35
N LEU A 522 10.35 6.50 -18.07
CA LEU A 522 10.24 7.17 -16.76
C LEU A 522 8.82 7.68 -16.48
N ASN A 523 8.08 8.09 -17.52
CA ASN A 523 6.68 8.48 -17.43
C ASN A 523 5.80 7.26 -17.13
N ASP A 524 5.93 6.18 -17.90
CA ASP A 524 5.15 4.94 -17.76
C ASP A 524 5.39 4.23 -16.43
N CYS A 525 6.62 4.28 -15.90
CA CYS A 525 6.94 3.81 -14.56
C CYS A 525 6.46 4.74 -13.44
N GLY A 526 5.89 5.91 -13.75
CA GLY A 526 5.42 6.90 -12.77
C GLY A 526 6.53 7.68 -12.05
N PHE A 527 7.80 7.57 -12.48
CA PHE A 527 8.91 8.28 -11.85
C PHE A 527 8.80 9.79 -12.03
N LEU A 528 8.30 10.28 -13.17
CA LEU A 528 8.07 11.72 -13.37
C LEU A 528 7.10 12.28 -12.33
N ALA A 529 5.92 11.65 -12.17
CA ALA A 529 4.94 12.03 -11.17
C ALA A 529 5.49 11.97 -9.74
N LYS A 530 6.32 10.97 -9.44
CA LYS A 530 7.04 10.87 -8.17
C LYS A 530 8.02 12.04 -7.97
N PHE A 531 8.86 12.37 -8.96
CA PHE A 531 9.84 13.46 -8.81
C PHE A 531 9.19 14.82 -8.59
N PHE A 532 8.05 15.10 -9.22
CA PHE A 532 7.27 16.31 -8.91
C PHE A 532 6.73 16.27 -7.47
N LYS A 533 6.07 15.18 -7.07
CA LYS A 533 5.52 15.03 -5.70
C LYS A 533 6.59 15.11 -4.60
N ASP A 534 7.72 14.43 -4.77
CA ASP A 534 8.85 14.44 -3.84
C ASP A 534 9.49 15.85 -3.72
N ASN A 535 9.28 16.73 -4.71
CA ASN A 535 9.73 18.12 -4.68
C ASN A 535 8.69 19.02 -4.02
N ASP A 536 7.41 18.84 -4.33
CA ASP A 536 6.29 19.56 -3.71
C ASP A 536 6.22 19.28 -2.19
N GLU A 537 6.56 18.06 -1.75
CA GLU A 537 6.69 17.72 -0.32
C GLU A 537 7.87 18.43 0.36
N LYS A 538 9.02 18.60 -0.34
CA LYS A 538 10.17 19.36 0.18
C LYS A 538 9.90 20.85 0.27
N ASP A 539 9.08 21.41 -0.62
CA ASP A 539 8.70 22.83 -0.55
C ASP A 539 7.85 23.13 0.70
N LEU A 540 7.03 22.18 1.12
CA LEU A 540 6.26 22.24 2.36
C LEU A 540 7.15 22.09 3.62
N GLU A 541 8.26 21.36 3.54
CA GLU A 541 9.23 21.25 4.64
C GLU A 541 10.13 22.49 4.79
N ASN A 542 10.34 23.27 3.72
CA ASN A 542 11.20 24.45 3.71
C ASN A 542 10.46 25.79 3.96
N SER A 543 9.14 25.78 4.22
CA SER A 543 8.32 27.01 4.20
C SER A 543 8.33 27.82 5.50
N ASP A 544 8.86 27.27 6.60
CA ASP A 544 9.12 27.99 7.84
C ASP A 544 10.63 27.97 8.14
N ILE A 545 11.17 29.12 8.59
CA ILE A 545 12.53 29.38 9.14
C ILE A 545 13.57 30.04 8.19
N VAL A 546 14.25 31.05 8.76
CA VAL A 546 15.42 31.82 8.28
C VAL A 546 16.60 30.87 7.93
N PRO A 547 17.50 31.16 6.97
CA PRO A 547 18.44 30.16 6.46
C PRO A 547 19.45 29.62 7.49
N TYR A 548 19.19 28.41 8.01
CA TYR A 548 20.08 27.63 8.87
C TYR A 548 20.73 26.47 8.11
N ALA A 549 21.77 26.78 7.32
CA ALA A 549 22.81 25.80 7.05
C ALA A 549 23.87 25.88 8.17
N TYR A 550 24.25 24.72 8.74
CA TYR A 550 25.26 24.52 9.80
C TYR A 550 24.86 24.51 11.30
N GLU A 551 23.58 24.33 11.67
CA GLU A 551 23.19 24.08 13.09
C GLU A 551 22.47 22.75 13.40
N THR A 552 22.73 21.67 12.66
CA THR A 552 22.30 20.30 13.08
C THR A 552 23.12 19.69 14.23
N GLN A 553 24.02 20.45 14.86
CA GLN A 553 24.83 19.99 16.01
C GLN A 553 24.61 20.76 17.32
N LEU A 554 23.79 21.82 17.35
CA LEU A 554 23.51 22.61 18.57
C LEU A 554 22.09 22.46 19.14
N VAL A 555 21.11 22.06 18.33
CA VAL A 555 19.72 21.85 18.76
C VAL A 555 19.57 20.72 19.82
N PHE A 556 20.53 19.81 19.92
CA PHE A 556 20.52 18.75 20.95
C PHE A 556 21.00 19.18 22.36
N PHE A 557 21.44 20.44 22.55
CA PHE A 557 21.92 20.93 23.85
C PHE A 557 20.92 21.80 24.63
N GLU A 558 19.67 21.96 24.16
CA GLU A 558 18.70 22.86 24.80
C GLU A 558 18.35 22.49 26.25
N ASN A 559 18.55 21.23 26.66
CA ASN A 559 18.24 20.71 27.99
C ASN A 559 19.47 20.43 28.89
N PHE A 560 20.69 20.86 28.53
CA PHE A 560 21.90 20.64 29.36
C PHE A 560 22.34 21.91 30.13
N PRO A 561 22.66 21.81 31.44
CA PRO A 561 23.00 22.95 32.31
C PRO A 561 24.39 23.58 32.07
N ILE A 562 24.98 23.38 30.89
CA ILE A 562 26.34 23.86 30.53
C ILE A 562 26.26 24.91 29.38
N LYS A 563 25.04 25.28 28.95
CA LYS A 563 24.75 26.18 27.81
C LYS A 563 25.60 27.47 27.80
N GLU A 564 25.84 28.08 28.95
CA GLU A 564 26.61 29.33 29.09
C GLU A 564 28.13 29.21 28.85
N LYS A 565 28.67 27.99 28.77
CA LYS A 565 30.13 27.74 28.63
C LYS A 565 30.53 27.23 27.25
N ILE A 566 29.57 26.94 26.38
CA ILE A 566 29.84 26.54 25.00
C ILE A 566 30.12 27.80 24.18
N LYS A 567 31.28 27.86 23.53
CA LYS A 567 31.65 28.95 22.61
C LYS A 567 31.86 28.39 21.21
N VAL A 568 31.09 28.88 20.26
CA VAL A 568 31.27 28.59 18.83
C VAL A 568 32.59 29.19 18.37
N CYS A 569 33.38 28.42 17.63
CA CYS A 569 34.70 28.83 17.16
C CYS A 569 34.79 28.76 15.64
N TYR A 570 35.06 29.91 15.03
CA TYR A 570 35.06 30.08 13.58
C TYR A 570 36.42 29.77 12.91
N ASP A 571 37.48 29.55 13.70
CA ASP A 571 38.79 29.07 13.23
C ASP A 571 39.21 27.81 14.02
N SER A 572 39.23 26.68 13.32
CA SER A 572 39.61 25.39 13.89
C SER A 572 41.08 25.33 14.32
N LYS A 573 42.01 26.07 13.67
CA LYS A 573 43.43 26.10 14.07
C LYS A 573 43.65 26.84 15.37
N SER A 574 43.02 28.01 15.55
CA SER A 574 43.08 28.76 16.80
C SER A 574 42.47 27.99 17.96
N CYS A 575 41.32 27.33 17.75
CA CYS A 575 40.71 26.52 18.80
C CYS A 575 41.45 25.21 19.11
N MET A 576 41.99 24.50 18.12
CA MET A 576 42.86 23.35 18.39
C MET A 576 44.14 23.72 19.12
N LYS A 577 44.74 24.89 18.81
CA LYS A 577 45.86 25.43 19.60
C LYS A 577 45.45 25.70 21.05
N ASN A 578 44.26 26.24 21.29
CA ASN A 578 43.75 26.43 22.64
C ASN A 578 43.47 25.10 23.37
N VAL A 579 42.98 24.06 22.69
CA VAL A 579 42.80 22.71 23.27
C VAL A 579 44.16 22.07 23.63
N ALA A 580 45.16 22.17 22.75
CA ALA A 580 46.48 21.59 22.95
C ALA A 580 47.26 22.22 24.12
N TYR A 581 47.02 23.49 24.45
CA TYR A 581 47.78 24.23 25.47
C TYR A 581 46.95 24.70 26.69
N SER A 582 45.61 24.65 26.66
CA SER A 582 44.75 25.04 27.78
C SER A 582 44.24 23.84 28.57
N LYS A 583 44.45 23.84 29.89
CA LYS A 583 44.18 22.69 30.79
C LYS A 583 42.69 22.38 31.04
N LYS A 584 41.74 23.08 30.39
CA LYS A 584 40.29 23.06 30.73
C LYS A 584 39.32 23.11 29.54
N VAL A 585 39.77 22.87 28.30
CA VAL A 585 38.91 23.01 27.10
C VAL A 585 38.87 21.70 26.31
N GLY A 586 37.67 21.28 25.91
CA GLY A 586 37.44 20.18 24.96
C GLY A 586 36.80 20.71 23.67
N PHE A 587 36.92 19.95 22.58
CA PHE A 587 36.45 20.36 21.24
C PHE A 587 35.91 19.15 20.50
N ALA A 588 34.82 19.33 19.76
CA ALA A 588 34.14 18.28 19.01
C ALA A 588 34.13 18.63 17.52
N LEU A 589 34.29 17.61 16.67
CA LEU A 589 34.41 17.75 15.22
C LEU A 589 33.71 16.57 14.54
N SER A 590 33.06 16.82 13.39
CA SER A 590 32.65 15.75 12.49
C SER A 590 33.88 15.16 11.80
N THR A 591 33.83 13.85 11.52
CA THR A 591 35.01 13.03 11.26
C THR A 591 35.69 13.32 9.93
N LEU A 592 36.86 13.98 9.97
CA LEU A 592 37.97 13.76 9.04
C LEU A 592 39.29 14.26 9.67
N ASP A 593 40.34 13.44 9.51
CA ASP A 593 41.76 13.73 9.75
C ASP A 593 42.35 13.80 11.20
N GLU A 594 42.19 12.69 11.94
CA GLU A 594 42.86 12.41 13.22
C GLU A 594 44.41 12.43 13.15
N ASN A 595 44.98 12.01 12.02
CA ASN A 595 46.42 11.96 11.79
C ASN A 595 47.03 13.36 11.51
N TYR A 596 46.28 14.23 10.82
CA TYR A 596 46.71 15.62 10.61
C TYR A 596 46.78 16.42 11.92
N VAL A 597 45.79 16.26 12.81
CA VAL A 597 45.75 16.99 14.09
C VAL A 597 46.87 16.51 15.04
N SER A 598 47.04 15.20 15.19
CA SER A 598 48.05 14.61 16.08
C SER A 598 49.49 14.89 15.64
N SER A 599 49.72 15.13 14.34
CA SER A 599 51.04 15.50 13.81
C SER A 599 51.39 17.00 13.94
N GLN A 600 50.40 17.90 13.86
CA GLN A 600 50.62 19.36 13.97
C GLN A 600 50.97 19.85 15.39
N TYR A 601 50.45 19.19 16.44
CA TYR A 601 50.54 19.69 17.82
C TYR A 601 51.27 18.68 18.73
N LYS A 602 52.60 18.78 18.77
CA LYS A 602 53.49 17.92 19.54
C LYS A 602 54.21 18.67 20.67
N SER A 603 54.60 17.94 21.72
CA SER A 603 55.48 18.41 22.78
C SER A 603 56.90 18.64 22.24
N LYS A 604 57.78 19.30 23.00
CA LYS A 604 59.21 19.43 22.65
C LYS A 604 59.92 18.07 22.53
N ASN A 605 59.34 16.99 23.05
CA ASN A 605 59.88 15.64 23.01
C ASN A 605 59.26 14.77 21.89
N GLY A 606 58.30 15.30 21.11
CA GLY A 606 57.71 14.63 19.95
C GLY A 606 56.34 13.96 20.16
N ASP A 607 55.86 13.88 21.39
CA ASP A 607 54.56 13.29 21.76
C ASP A 607 53.37 14.18 21.35
N PRO A 608 52.24 13.63 20.88
CA PRO A 608 51.05 14.43 20.58
C PRO A 608 50.45 15.05 21.84
N LEU A 609 50.03 16.31 21.74
CA LEU A 609 49.39 17.08 22.83
C LEU A 609 47.86 16.94 22.85
N VAL A 610 47.27 16.37 21.80
CA VAL A 610 45.83 16.14 21.64
C VAL A 610 45.60 14.65 21.36
N TYR A 611 44.84 13.99 22.23
CA TYR A 611 44.46 12.57 22.12
C TYR A 611 43.07 12.43 21.49
N CYS A 612 42.49 11.23 21.40
CA CYS A 612 41.16 10.97 20.80
C CYS A 612 40.47 9.80 21.52
N ILE A 613 39.16 9.86 21.79
CA ILE A 613 38.39 8.77 22.44
C ILE A 613 36.96 8.73 21.90
N ARG A 614 36.52 7.56 21.42
CA ARG A 614 35.29 7.36 20.62
C ARG A 614 34.21 6.68 21.47
N GLU A 615 33.02 7.29 21.61
CA GLU A 615 31.86 6.70 22.31
C GLU A 615 30.53 7.09 21.62
N TYR A 616 29.71 6.09 21.30
CA TYR A 616 28.54 6.23 20.43
C TYR A 616 27.26 6.57 21.20
N LEU A 617 26.76 7.79 21.04
CA LEU A 617 25.42 8.20 21.48
C LEU A 617 24.54 8.41 20.24
N LEU A 618 23.74 7.38 19.91
CA LEU A 618 22.80 7.29 18.79
C LEU A 618 23.38 7.44 17.36
N LEU A 619 23.83 6.30 16.80
CA LEU A 619 24.06 6.01 15.36
C LEU A 619 24.76 7.04 14.46
N CYS A 620 25.48 7.99 15.06
CA CYS A 620 26.71 8.59 14.54
C CYS A 620 27.80 8.44 15.64
N PRO A 621 29.07 8.17 15.29
CA PRO A 621 30.14 8.20 16.28
C PRO A 621 30.32 9.62 16.83
N ILE A 622 30.12 9.79 18.13
CA ILE A 622 30.62 10.95 18.86
C ILE A 622 31.95 10.53 19.51
N THR A 623 32.82 11.51 19.75
CA THR A 623 34.19 11.30 20.23
C THR A 623 34.43 12.32 21.34
N ALA A 624 34.58 11.85 22.58
CA ALA A 624 34.62 12.67 23.80
C ALA A 624 36.05 12.70 24.39
N TYR A 625 36.69 13.86 24.35
CA TYR A 625 38.12 14.00 24.65
C TYR A 625 38.39 14.23 26.15
N MET A 626 39.17 13.35 26.79
CA MET A 626 39.56 13.46 28.21
C MET A 626 41.07 13.62 28.42
N ARG A 627 41.46 14.25 29.54
CA ARG A 627 42.85 14.51 29.92
C ARG A 627 43.51 13.29 30.57
N TYR A 628 44.74 12.99 30.17
CA TYR A 628 45.58 11.96 30.79
C TYR A 628 45.79 12.22 32.29
N GLY A 629 45.56 11.20 33.13
CA GLY A 629 45.69 11.27 34.59
C GLY A 629 44.38 11.32 35.39
N PHE A 630 43.22 10.97 34.80
CA PHE A 630 41.95 10.90 35.55
C PHE A 630 41.95 9.71 36.55
N PRO A 631 41.80 9.94 37.87
CA PRO A 631 42.17 8.95 38.90
C PRO A 631 41.27 7.71 38.96
N TYR A 632 40.05 7.78 38.40
CA TYR A 632 39.12 6.64 38.35
C TYR A 632 39.15 5.88 37.03
N TYR A 633 39.93 6.30 36.03
CA TYR A 633 39.96 5.71 34.68
C TYR A 633 40.10 4.18 34.71
N LYS A 634 41.08 3.66 35.46
CA LYS A 634 41.34 2.22 35.55
C LYS A 634 40.18 1.46 36.21
N LYS A 635 39.64 1.98 37.32
CA LYS A 635 38.52 1.35 38.05
C LYS A 635 37.20 1.43 37.27
N PHE A 636 36.98 2.51 36.52
CA PHE A 636 35.83 2.68 35.65
C PHE A 636 35.88 1.69 34.46
N SER A 637 37.01 1.63 33.76
CA SER A 637 37.25 0.68 32.67
C SER A 637 37.12 -0.78 33.11
N GLU A 638 37.79 -1.18 34.21
CA GLU A 638 37.74 -2.55 34.73
C GLU A 638 36.35 -2.96 35.24
N THR A 639 35.56 -2.03 35.80
CA THR A 639 34.19 -2.32 36.24
C THR A 639 33.24 -2.46 35.05
N THR A 640 33.40 -1.63 34.02
CA THR A 640 32.59 -1.71 32.79
C THR A 640 32.87 -3.02 32.04
N LEU A 641 34.13 -3.45 31.92
CA LEU A 641 34.50 -4.75 31.32
C LEU A 641 33.90 -5.93 32.10
N LYS A 642 34.04 -5.97 33.44
CA LYS A 642 33.48 -7.05 34.27
C LYS A 642 31.95 -7.12 34.22
N LEU A 643 31.26 -5.99 34.06
CA LEU A 643 29.81 -5.93 33.86
C LEU A 643 29.39 -6.41 32.45
N PHE A 644 30.27 -6.28 31.47
CA PHE A 644 30.06 -6.76 30.10
C PHE A 644 30.21 -8.29 30.03
N ASP A 645 31.34 -8.82 30.53
CA ASP A 645 31.69 -10.25 30.45
C ASP A 645 30.76 -11.13 31.29
N GLY A 646 30.27 -10.64 32.43
CA GLY A 646 29.32 -11.36 33.29
C GLY A 646 27.88 -11.44 32.74
N GLY A 647 27.63 -10.96 31.51
CA GLY A 647 26.28 -10.83 30.93
C GLY A 647 25.37 -9.86 31.70
N PHE A 648 25.91 -9.16 32.70
CA PHE A 648 25.15 -8.34 33.63
C PHE A 648 24.58 -7.12 32.92
N ILE A 649 25.29 -6.56 31.94
CA ILE A 649 24.76 -5.50 31.06
C ILE A 649 23.61 -6.01 30.17
N MET A 650 23.62 -7.24 29.66
CA MET A 650 22.50 -7.77 28.88
C MET A 650 21.27 -8.09 29.75
N LYS A 651 21.49 -8.56 30.98
CA LYS A 651 20.40 -8.76 31.96
C LYS A 651 19.87 -7.42 32.48
N PHE A 652 20.74 -6.46 32.80
CA PHE A 652 20.38 -5.11 33.23
C PHE A 652 19.71 -4.32 32.11
N LEU A 653 20.13 -4.43 30.85
CA LEU A 653 19.41 -3.84 29.72
C LEU A 653 18.02 -4.47 29.58
N ASN A 654 17.86 -5.79 29.71
CA ASN A 654 16.52 -6.41 29.73
C ASN A 654 15.65 -5.97 30.92
N ASP A 655 16.23 -5.84 32.12
CA ASP A 655 15.49 -5.45 33.33
C ASP A 655 15.25 -3.91 33.44
N VAL A 656 16.10 -3.10 32.80
CA VAL A 656 15.88 -1.66 32.56
C VAL A 656 14.85 -1.45 31.47
N HIS A 657 14.87 -2.21 30.37
CA HIS A 657 13.82 -2.13 29.36
C HIS A 657 12.45 -2.57 29.92
N LYS A 658 12.40 -3.55 30.83
CA LYS A 658 11.19 -3.86 31.63
C LYS A 658 10.75 -2.75 32.59
N LYS A 659 11.63 -1.80 32.94
CA LYS A 659 11.28 -0.58 33.69
C LYS A 659 10.86 0.56 32.75
N GLU A 660 11.58 0.79 31.67
CA GLU A 660 11.31 1.87 30.70
C GLU A 660 10.04 1.65 29.88
N VAL A 661 9.67 0.40 29.58
CA VAL A 661 8.37 0.07 28.97
C VAL A 661 7.19 0.51 29.86
N LYS A 662 7.36 0.58 31.19
CA LYS A 662 6.31 1.06 32.11
C LYS A 662 6.18 2.59 32.20
N GLU A 663 7.15 3.35 31.69
CA GLU A 663 7.10 4.83 31.71
C GLU A 663 6.91 5.43 30.31
N THR A 664 7.44 4.80 29.27
CA THR A 664 7.16 5.18 27.86
C THR A 664 5.72 4.89 27.43
N GLU A 665 5.01 3.99 28.12
CA GLU A 665 3.57 3.72 27.92
C GLU A 665 2.63 4.93 28.18
N LYS A 666 3.11 6.04 28.77
CA LYS A 666 2.25 7.19 29.13
C LYS A 666 2.22 8.36 28.13
N THR A 667 3.11 8.44 27.14
CA THR A 667 3.24 9.65 26.29
C THR A 667 3.40 9.41 24.78
N ALA A 668 2.88 8.29 24.26
CA ALA A 668 2.70 8.10 22.82
C ALA A 668 1.49 8.91 22.27
N LYS A 669 1.65 10.22 22.04
CA LYS A 669 0.64 11.04 21.33
C LYS A 669 0.77 10.90 19.81
N PHE A 670 -0.25 10.27 19.22
CA PHE A 670 -0.69 10.27 17.81
C PHE A 670 0.23 10.84 16.71
N ILE A 671 0.53 9.98 15.75
CA ILE A 671 0.80 10.36 14.35
C ILE A 671 -0.43 11.14 13.83
N LYS A 672 -0.22 12.30 13.21
CA LYS A 672 -1.31 13.09 12.60
C LYS A 672 -1.93 12.33 11.42
N LEU A 673 -3.17 11.89 11.57
CA LEU A 673 -4.04 11.43 10.48
C LEU A 673 -4.38 12.59 9.53
N THR A 674 -4.56 12.30 8.25
CA THR A 674 -5.13 13.24 7.28
C THR A 674 -6.62 13.46 7.52
N GLU A 675 -7.20 14.58 7.05
CA GLU A 675 -8.62 14.90 7.32
C GLU A 675 -9.60 13.86 6.75
N THR A 676 -9.28 13.25 5.60
CA THR A 676 -10.07 12.16 5.01
C THR A 676 -10.06 10.89 5.87
N GLU A 677 -8.93 10.59 6.50
CA GLU A 677 -8.80 9.49 7.47
C GLU A 677 -9.55 9.81 8.77
N LYS A 678 -9.50 11.06 9.26
CA LYS A 678 -10.28 11.50 10.43
C LYS A 678 -11.78 11.40 10.20
N GLN A 679 -12.25 11.75 9.01
CA GLN A 679 -13.67 11.63 8.66
C GLN A 679 -14.12 10.16 8.58
N SER A 680 -13.29 9.29 8.00
CA SER A 680 -13.49 7.84 8.02
C SER A 680 -13.48 7.27 9.44
N LEU A 681 -12.68 7.84 10.36
CA LEU A 681 -12.63 7.46 11.77
C LEU A 681 -13.92 7.85 12.52
N LYS A 682 -14.50 9.02 12.22
CA LYS A 682 -15.76 9.48 12.82
C LYS A 682 -16.94 8.57 12.46
N GLU A 683 -17.06 8.16 11.20
CA GLU A 683 -18.09 7.19 10.77
C GLU A 683 -17.94 5.82 11.47
N LEU A 684 -16.70 5.42 11.80
CA LEU A 684 -16.46 4.17 12.53
C LEU A 684 -16.85 4.29 14.02
N MET A 685 -16.63 5.44 14.65
CA MET A 685 -17.02 5.67 16.05
C MET A 685 -18.56 5.64 16.23
N SER A 686 -19.32 6.23 15.31
CA SER A 686 -20.81 6.16 15.38
C SER A 686 -21.37 4.75 15.28
N ILE A 687 -20.67 3.83 14.59
CA ILE A 687 -21.05 2.41 14.50
C ILE A 687 -20.69 1.65 15.79
N GLU A 688 -19.63 2.06 16.49
CA GLU A 688 -19.23 1.52 17.79
C GLU A 688 -20.27 1.86 18.87
N ASP A 689 -20.81 3.07 18.87
CA ASP A 689 -21.87 3.52 19.78
C ASP A 689 -23.23 2.82 19.53
N GLU A 690 -23.61 2.60 18.26
CA GLU A 690 -24.82 1.86 17.87
C GLU A 690 -24.78 0.37 18.27
N LEU A 691 -23.59 -0.24 18.32
CA LEU A 691 -23.39 -1.61 18.82
C LEU A 691 -23.36 -1.70 20.34
N ASN A 692 -22.74 -0.74 21.02
CA ASN A 692 -22.65 -0.73 22.49
C ASN A 692 -24.03 -0.60 23.15
N SER A 693 -24.93 0.21 22.58
CA SER A 693 -26.31 0.40 23.07
C SER A 693 -27.22 -0.83 22.93
N ASN A 694 -26.90 -1.77 22.04
CA ASN A 694 -27.71 -2.97 21.79
C ASN A 694 -27.21 -4.24 22.52
N MET A 695 -26.12 -4.16 23.29
CA MET A 695 -25.46 -5.34 23.91
C MET A 695 -25.73 -5.53 25.42
N GLU A 696 -26.69 -4.82 26.03
CA GLU A 696 -26.98 -4.96 27.46
C GLU A 696 -27.77 -6.24 27.81
N TRP A 697 -27.12 -7.17 28.53
CA TRP A 697 -27.63 -8.19 29.48
C TRP A 697 -28.94 -8.98 29.19
N SER A 698 -29.50 -8.90 27.99
CA SER A 698 -30.71 -9.63 27.57
C SER A 698 -30.48 -11.13 27.58
N VAL A 699 -29.33 -11.59 27.08
CA VAL A 699 -29.00 -13.01 26.90
C VAL A 699 -28.93 -13.78 28.23
N TYR A 700 -28.33 -13.23 29.28
CA TYR A 700 -28.35 -13.89 30.61
C TYR A 700 -29.78 -14.00 31.14
N LYS A 701 -30.61 -12.96 30.95
CA LYS A 701 -32.03 -12.98 31.36
C LYS A 701 -32.90 -13.90 30.46
N GLN A 702 -32.56 -14.08 29.19
CA GLN A 702 -33.30 -14.92 28.24
C GLN A 702 -32.91 -16.40 28.36
N CYS A 703 -31.62 -16.74 28.41
CA CYS A 703 -31.20 -18.12 28.66
C CYS A 703 -31.66 -18.64 30.02
N PHE A 704 -31.69 -17.79 31.05
CA PHE A 704 -32.20 -18.15 32.38
C PHE A 704 -33.73 -18.21 32.45
N ARG A 705 -34.46 -17.36 31.70
CA ARG A 705 -35.94 -17.45 31.58
C ARG A 705 -36.41 -18.66 30.79
N ASN A 706 -35.78 -18.95 29.64
CA ASN A 706 -36.19 -20.03 28.75
C ASN A 706 -35.94 -21.44 29.34
N SER A 707 -35.39 -21.53 30.56
CA SER A 707 -35.25 -22.78 31.31
C SER A 707 -36.44 -23.08 32.25
N TYR A 708 -37.40 -22.16 32.42
CA TYR A 708 -38.54 -22.32 33.33
C TYR A 708 -39.85 -21.68 32.80
N LYS A 709 -40.69 -22.52 32.16
CA LYS A 709 -42.09 -22.28 31.70
C LYS A 709 -42.25 -21.31 30.51
N ASP A 710 -43.23 -21.46 29.61
CA ASP A 710 -44.49 -22.22 29.69
C ASP A 710 -44.61 -23.47 28.78
N LEU A 711 -45.32 -24.49 29.28
CA LEU A 711 -45.60 -25.75 28.55
C LEU A 711 -46.82 -25.65 27.60
N THR A 712 -47.66 -24.61 27.74
CA THR A 712 -48.93 -24.47 27.02
C THR A 712 -48.81 -24.03 25.56
N GLU A 713 -47.68 -23.46 25.15
CA GLU A 713 -47.47 -23.07 23.74
C GLU A 713 -46.95 -24.24 22.88
N LEU A 714 -46.34 -25.26 23.49
CA LEU A 714 -45.86 -26.45 22.78
C LEU A 714 -47.04 -27.34 22.35
N GLU A 715 -48.03 -27.56 23.23
CA GLU A 715 -49.23 -28.34 22.94
C GLU A 715 -50.07 -27.72 21.80
N ALA A 716 -50.10 -26.39 21.71
CA ALA A 716 -50.76 -25.66 20.62
C ALA A 716 -50.02 -25.76 19.27
N PHE A 717 -48.72 -26.06 19.29
CA PHE A 717 -47.90 -26.27 18.09
C PHE A 717 -47.97 -27.72 17.60
N GLU A 718 -47.92 -28.70 18.53
CA GLU A 718 -48.00 -30.14 18.22
C GLU A 718 -49.36 -30.58 17.66
N LEU A 719 -50.46 -29.91 18.06
CA LEU A 719 -51.80 -30.17 17.52
C LEU A 719 -51.98 -29.80 16.04
N LYS A 720 -51.01 -29.10 15.43
CA LYS A 720 -51.10 -28.62 14.05
C LYS A 720 -50.40 -29.50 13.01
N PHE A 721 -49.76 -30.60 13.43
CA PHE A 721 -48.94 -31.47 12.58
C PHE A 721 -49.36 -32.95 12.58
N ARG A 722 -50.52 -33.28 13.17
CA ARG A 722 -51.17 -34.58 12.93
C ARG A 722 -52.15 -34.43 11.77
N ASP A 723 -51.65 -34.67 10.57
CA ASP A 723 -52.19 -35.69 9.67
C ASP A 723 -51.19 -36.00 8.55
N GLU A 724 -50.96 -37.30 8.36
CA GLU A 724 -50.28 -37.94 7.21
C GLU A 724 -48.90 -37.39 6.76
N ASN A 725 -47.82 -37.89 7.38
CA ASN A 725 -46.77 -38.64 6.65
C ASN A 725 -45.74 -39.26 7.63
N ILE A 726 -45.44 -40.55 7.46
CA ILE A 726 -44.49 -41.29 8.32
C ILE A 726 -43.06 -40.97 7.91
N ILE A 727 -42.31 -40.28 8.77
CA ILE A 727 -40.86 -40.09 8.56
C ILE A 727 -40.11 -41.33 9.05
N THR A 728 -39.55 -42.10 8.12
CA THR A 728 -38.74 -43.28 8.42
C THR A 728 -37.32 -42.84 8.78
N VAL A 729 -36.97 -42.85 10.08
CA VAL A 729 -35.73 -42.23 10.57
C VAL A 729 -34.45 -43.07 10.31
N ALA A 730 -34.57 -44.39 10.13
CA ALA A 730 -33.46 -45.24 9.67
C ALA A 730 -33.97 -46.54 9.05
N ILE A 731 -33.29 -47.02 8.00
CA ILE A 731 -33.45 -48.38 7.45
C ILE A 731 -32.23 -49.20 7.88
N LEU A 732 -32.42 -50.14 8.80
CA LEU A 732 -31.36 -51.07 9.21
C LEU A 732 -31.27 -52.23 8.20
N ASN A 733 -30.03 -52.62 7.86
CA ASN A 733 -29.77 -53.76 6.99
C ASN A 733 -30.34 -55.05 7.62
N PRO A 734 -31.15 -55.86 6.91
CA PRO A 734 -31.75 -57.09 7.45
C PRO A 734 -30.74 -58.14 7.96
N SER A 735 -29.45 -58.04 7.61
CA SER A 735 -28.40 -58.90 8.18
C SER A 735 -27.80 -58.38 9.50
N PHE A 736 -28.35 -57.32 10.11
CA PHE A 736 -27.85 -56.74 11.36
C PHE A 736 -28.24 -57.58 12.59
N ASN A 737 -27.33 -58.44 13.05
CA ASN A 737 -27.56 -59.28 14.22
C ASN A 737 -27.35 -58.50 15.54
N LYS A 738 -28.46 -58.17 16.21
CA LYS A 738 -28.49 -57.46 17.50
C LYS A 738 -27.69 -58.12 18.63
N GLN A 739 -27.43 -59.43 18.57
CA GLN A 739 -26.78 -60.18 19.65
C GLN A 739 -25.26 -60.00 19.74
N ILE A 740 -24.61 -59.38 18.74
CA ILE A 740 -23.15 -59.22 18.71
C ILE A 740 -22.69 -57.99 19.52
N LEU A 741 -23.59 -57.05 19.80
CA LEU A 741 -23.25 -55.78 20.44
C LEU A 741 -23.63 -55.77 21.92
N ASN A 742 -22.75 -56.37 22.73
CA ASN A 742 -22.84 -56.39 24.19
C ASN A 742 -22.39 -55.04 24.78
N PHE A 743 -23.13 -53.96 24.48
CA PHE A 743 -22.80 -52.60 24.90
C PHE A 743 -22.88 -52.36 26.42
N GLU A 744 -23.55 -53.24 27.18
CA GLU A 744 -23.72 -53.11 28.63
C GLU A 744 -22.41 -53.22 29.44
N SER A 745 -21.32 -53.68 28.82
CA SER A 745 -20.01 -53.80 29.47
C SER A 745 -19.04 -52.64 29.22
N SER A 746 -19.42 -51.59 28.47
CA SER A 746 -18.54 -50.42 28.34
C SER A 746 -18.62 -49.54 29.59
N LEU A 747 -17.46 -49.04 30.04
CA LEU A 747 -17.39 -48.12 31.18
C LEU A 747 -18.25 -46.87 30.95
N ASP A 748 -18.34 -46.39 29.71
CA ASP A 748 -19.13 -45.21 29.34
C ASP A 748 -20.64 -45.43 29.55
N VAL A 749 -21.17 -46.60 29.20
CA VAL A 749 -22.58 -46.95 29.44
C VAL A 749 -22.85 -47.05 30.95
N GLN A 750 -21.93 -47.65 31.72
CA GLN A 750 -22.03 -47.71 33.18
C GLN A 750 -21.94 -46.32 33.83
N MET A 751 -21.11 -45.41 33.31
CA MET A 751 -21.02 -44.02 33.78
C MET A 751 -22.30 -43.24 33.47
N ILE A 752 -22.88 -43.38 32.29
CA ILE A 752 -24.16 -42.74 31.91
C ILE A 752 -25.30 -43.27 32.79
N GLN A 753 -25.45 -44.60 32.93
CA GLN A 753 -26.44 -45.20 33.83
C GLN A 753 -26.25 -44.75 35.29
N THR A 754 -25.00 -44.63 35.76
CA THR A 754 -24.70 -44.12 37.10
C THR A 754 -25.13 -42.66 37.24
N PHE A 755 -24.87 -41.81 36.23
CA PHE A 755 -25.26 -40.40 36.22
C PHE A 755 -26.79 -40.21 36.18
N ASP A 756 -27.50 -40.99 35.37
CA ASP A 756 -28.97 -40.96 35.29
C ASP A 756 -29.63 -41.49 36.57
N SER A 757 -28.94 -42.35 37.33
CA SER A 757 -29.38 -42.81 38.65
C SER A 757 -29.25 -41.76 39.78
N LEU A 758 -28.74 -40.56 39.49
CA LEU A 758 -28.61 -39.46 40.44
C LEU A 758 -29.83 -38.54 40.36
N ASN A 759 -30.27 -37.99 41.49
CA ASN A 759 -31.30 -36.94 41.44
C ASN A 759 -30.75 -35.65 40.82
N SER A 760 -31.63 -34.77 40.34
CA SER A 760 -31.25 -33.54 39.62
C SER A 760 -30.29 -32.63 40.40
N PHE A 761 -30.37 -32.61 41.73
CA PHE A 761 -29.44 -31.85 42.57
C PHE A 761 -28.07 -32.53 42.68
N GLN A 762 -28.01 -33.85 42.79
CA GLN A 762 -26.76 -34.62 42.74
C GLN A 762 -26.08 -34.50 41.36
N GLN A 763 -26.84 -34.59 40.27
CA GLN A 763 -26.33 -34.34 38.91
C GLN A 763 -25.75 -32.93 38.77
N LEU A 764 -26.39 -31.92 39.37
CA LEU A 764 -25.85 -30.56 39.43
C LEU A 764 -24.54 -30.50 40.21
N VAL A 765 -24.45 -31.16 41.38
CA VAL A 765 -23.19 -31.24 42.15
C VAL A 765 -22.08 -31.92 41.34
N VAL A 766 -22.36 -32.99 40.60
CA VAL A 766 -21.39 -33.66 39.71
C VAL A 766 -20.93 -32.75 38.57
N LYS A 767 -21.87 -32.05 37.91
CA LYS A 767 -21.54 -31.07 36.86
C LYS A 767 -20.67 -29.92 37.40
N CYS A 768 -21.00 -29.40 38.58
CA CYS A 768 -20.18 -28.38 39.26
C CYS A 768 -18.79 -28.88 39.65
N SER A 769 -18.63 -30.17 40.02
CA SER A 769 -17.31 -30.75 40.28
C SER A 769 -16.49 -31.02 39.03
N ALA A 770 -17.10 -31.38 37.89
CA ALA A 770 -16.36 -31.60 36.65
C ALA A 770 -15.62 -30.33 36.19
N VAL A 771 -16.26 -29.15 36.34
CA VAL A 771 -15.65 -27.83 36.10
C VAL A 771 -14.45 -27.55 37.03
N LEU A 772 -14.40 -28.19 38.20
CA LEU A 772 -13.33 -28.04 39.18
C LEU A 772 -12.11 -28.96 38.94
N LYS A 773 -12.11 -29.76 37.86
CA LYS A 773 -11.09 -30.78 37.53
C LYS A 773 -11.06 -31.96 38.51
N ASP A 774 -10.13 -32.88 38.29
CA ASP A 774 -10.04 -34.19 38.96
C ASP A 774 -9.87 -34.13 40.49
N HIS A 775 -9.32 -33.02 41.02
CA HIS A 775 -9.06 -32.84 42.46
C HIS A 775 -9.49 -31.44 42.93
N PHE A 776 -10.44 -31.38 43.88
CA PHE A 776 -10.95 -30.13 44.42
C PHE A 776 -11.28 -30.22 45.93
N PRO A 777 -11.11 -29.13 46.70
CA PRO A 777 -11.50 -29.11 48.10
C PRO A 777 -13.02 -28.93 48.26
N ARG A 778 -13.62 -29.65 49.22
CA ARG A 778 -15.07 -29.63 49.52
C ARG A 778 -15.65 -28.22 49.67
N ASN A 779 -14.89 -27.29 50.24
CA ASN A 779 -15.32 -25.90 50.43
C ASN A 779 -15.49 -25.13 49.11
N MET A 780 -14.71 -25.45 48.08
CA MET A 780 -14.80 -24.83 46.76
C MET A 780 -16.01 -25.37 45.98
N LEU A 781 -16.28 -26.68 46.03
CA LEU A 781 -17.50 -27.26 45.47
C LEU A 781 -18.75 -26.69 46.17
N LYS A 782 -18.73 -26.57 47.51
CA LYS A 782 -19.80 -25.92 48.29
C LYS A 782 -20.03 -24.47 47.87
N PHE A 783 -18.96 -23.71 47.58
CA PHE A 783 -19.05 -22.33 47.11
C PHE A 783 -19.63 -22.21 45.70
N ILE A 784 -19.29 -23.12 44.79
CA ILE A 784 -19.74 -23.08 43.39
C ILE A 784 -21.19 -23.55 43.25
N VAL A 785 -21.62 -24.58 43.98
CA VAL A 785 -23.00 -25.10 43.87
C VAL A 785 -24.02 -24.03 44.28
N ASN A 786 -23.78 -23.32 45.40
CA ASN A 786 -24.49 -22.13 45.94
C ASN A 786 -26.04 -22.09 45.95
N SER A 787 -26.71 -23.14 45.49
CA SER A 787 -28.15 -23.17 45.13
C SER A 787 -28.98 -24.11 46.02
N GLY A 788 -28.39 -24.60 47.11
CA GLY A 788 -29.06 -25.46 48.08
C GLY A 788 -28.55 -25.25 49.50
N SER A 789 -29.29 -25.73 50.49
CA SER A 789 -28.87 -25.67 51.89
C SER A 789 -27.58 -26.45 52.13
N LEU A 790 -26.80 -26.07 53.13
CA LEU A 790 -25.56 -26.77 53.50
C LEU A 790 -25.79 -28.26 53.80
N ARG A 791 -26.97 -28.58 54.37
CA ARG A 791 -27.43 -29.94 54.62
C ARG A 791 -27.69 -30.71 53.33
N GLN A 792 -28.37 -30.12 52.34
CA GLN A 792 -28.59 -30.74 51.02
C GLN A 792 -27.28 -30.97 50.26
N ILE A 793 -26.37 -29.98 50.25
CA ILE A 793 -25.04 -30.13 49.64
C ILE A 793 -24.24 -31.24 50.36
N GLY A 794 -24.30 -31.29 51.69
CA GLY A 794 -23.68 -32.35 52.49
C GLY A 794 -24.21 -33.75 52.18
N LEU A 795 -25.53 -33.91 52.10
CA LEU A 795 -26.20 -35.18 51.75
C LEU A 795 -25.91 -35.61 50.29
N ALA A 796 -25.93 -34.67 49.35
CA ALA A 796 -25.59 -34.94 47.96
C ALA A 796 -24.15 -35.42 47.82
N ILE A 797 -23.18 -34.72 48.42
CA ILE A 797 -21.78 -35.13 48.44
C ILE A 797 -21.64 -36.53 49.08
N LYS A 798 -22.28 -36.78 50.24
CA LYS A 798 -22.27 -38.11 50.88
C LYS A 798 -22.74 -39.21 49.92
N THR A 799 -23.87 -38.97 49.22
CA THR A 799 -24.44 -39.96 48.28
C THR A 799 -23.50 -40.21 47.08
N LEU A 800 -22.77 -39.18 46.62
CA LEU A 800 -21.80 -39.30 45.52
C LEU A 800 -20.55 -40.08 45.92
N PHE A 801 -20.11 -40.01 47.18
CA PHE A 801 -19.09 -40.91 47.73
C PHE A 801 -19.61 -42.34 47.88
N GLU A 802 -20.85 -42.53 48.36
CA GLU A 802 -21.49 -43.86 48.48
C GLU A 802 -21.66 -44.55 47.12
N LYS A 803 -22.02 -43.78 46.07
CA LYS A 803 -22.10 -44.24 44.68
C LYS A 803 -20.74 -44.30 43.96
N LYS A 804 -19.62 -44.06 44.66
CA LYS A 804 -18.24 -44.03 44.10
C LYS A 804 -18.00 -43.04 42.95
N VAL A 805 -18.89 -42.06 42.77
CA VAL A 805 -18.69 -40.95 41.81
C VAL A 805 -17.63 -39.98 42.33
N PHE A 806 -17.52 -39.84 43.65
CA PHE A 806 -16.40 -39.15 44.31
C PHE A 806 -15.54 -40.14 45.10
N CYS A 807 -14.23 -39.90 45.07
CA CYS A 807 -13.22 -40.57 45.88
C CYS A 807 -12.39 -39.54 46.67
N CYS A 808 -11.78 -39.95 47.78
CA CYS A 808 -10.88 -39.07 48.53
C CYS A 808 -9.52 -39.05 47.83
N ALA A 809 -8.99 -37.87 47.50
CA ALA A 809 -7.71 -37.72 46.82
C ALA A 809 -6.49 -38.09 47.70
N TYR A 810 -6.67 -38.12 49.03
CA TYR A 810 -5.66 -38.55 50.00
C TYR A 810 -6.01 -39.94 50.52
N GLY A 811 -5.51 -40.98 49.85
CA GLY A 811 -5.69 -42.38 50.28
C GLY A 811 -5.06 -42.69 51.64
N ASP A 812 -5.43 -43.86 52.17
CA ASP A 812 -5.08 -44.43 53.49
C ASP A 812 -3.67 -44.09 54.03
N PHE A 813 -3.61 -43.60 55.28
CA PHE A 813 -2.39 -43.09 55.92
C PHE A 813 -1.68 -44.10 56.84
N LEU A 814 -2.09 -45.38 56.85
CA LEU A 814 -1.54 -46.40 57.78
C LEU A 814 -0.44 -47.33 57.21
N MET A 815 0.11 -47.03 56.02
CA MET A 815 1.30 -47.71 55.48
C MET A 815 2.45 -46.71 55.32
N GLY A 816 3.36 -46.71 56.28
CA GLY A 816 4.44 -45.72 56.38
C GLY A 816 5.68 -45.99 55.50
N ASN A 817 6.43 -44.92 55.26
CA ASN A 817 7.84 -44.86 54.85
C ASN A 817 8.32 -45.79 53.71
N ASP A 818 8.20 -45.33 52.46
CA ASP A 818 9.37 -44.88 51.67
C ASP A 818 8.98 -44.50 50.23
N MET A 819 9.31 -43.28 49.81
CA MET A 819 9.06 -42.81 48.43
C MET A 819 10.16 -43.26 47.46
N HIS A 820 10.06 -44.51 46.98
CA HIS A 820 10.77 -44.96 45.78
C HIS A 820 9.78 -45.42 44.69
N PHE A 821 9.53 -44.54 43.71
CA PHE A 821 8.71 -44.87 42.53
C PHE A 821 9.43 -45.83 41.57
N LYS A 822 9.26 -47.14 41.80
CA LYS A 822 9.44 -48.18 40.77
C LYS A 822 8.35 -49.25 40.86
N GLY A 823 7.33 -49.07 40.02
CA GLY A 823 6.43 -50.08 39.45
C GLY A 823 5.93 -51.26 40.31
N ARG A 824 4.60 -51.32 40.48
CA ARG A 824 3.85 -52.57 40.34
C ARG A 824 2.36 -52.32 40.10
N LEU A 825 1.73 -53.24 39.36
CA LEU A 825 0.28 -53.38 39.26
C LEU A 825 -0.29 -53.78 40.63
N ILE A 826 -1.46 -53.23 40.99
CA ILE A 826 -2.26 -53.71 42.11
C ILE A 826 -3.45 -54.49 41.55
N ASP A 827 -3.72 -55.66 42.12
CA ASP A 827 -4.85 -56.53 41.75
C ASP A 827 -6.18 -55.83 42.07
N PRO A 828 -7.11 -55.67 41.10
CA PRO A 828 -8.37 -54.95 41.31
C PRO A 828 -9.29 -55.56 42.39
N ASN A 829 -9.05 -56.80 42.82
CA ASN A 829 -9.92 -57.49 43.79
C ASN A 829 -9.64 -57.15 45.27
N SER A 830 -8.54 -56.45 45.60
CA SER A 830 -8.19 -56.15 47.00
C SER A 830 -8.89 -54.92 47.60
N VAL A 831 -9.78 -54.24 46.86
CA VAL A 831 -10.40 -52.96 47.25
C VAL A 831 -11.77 -53.14 47.94
N THR A 832 -12.12 -54.36 48.37
CA THR A 832 -13.47 -54.68 48.86
C THR A 832 -13.73 -54.35 50.35
N SER A 833 -12.78 -53.77 51.09
CA SER A 833 -12.98 -53.45 52.52
C SER A 833 -12.35 -52.14 53.03
N ASN A 834 -12.38 -51.06 52.25
CA ASN A 834 -11.89 -49.75 52.73
C ASN A 834 -13.02 -48.93 53.37
N LYS A 835 -13.10 -48.95 54.71
CA LYS A 835 -13.84 -47.94 55.48
C LYS A 835 -13.03 -46.64 55.53
N CYS A 836 -13.62 -45.54 55.07
CA CYS A 836 -13.10 -44.18 55.32
C CYS A 836 -13.10 -43.96 56.84
N GLU A 837 -11.95 -43.85 57.52
CA GLU A 837 -11.85 -43.38 58.93
C GLU A 837 -12.07 -41.86 59.05
N CYS A 838 -12.99 -41.37 58.22
CA CYS A 838 -13.45 -40.01 58.10
C CYS A 838 -14.48 -39.79 59.22
N THR A 839 -13.98 -39.85 60.45
CA THR A 839 -14.75 -39.89 61.68
C THR A 839 -15.68 -38.69 61.80
N GLY A 840 -16.98 -38.97 61.93
CA GLY A 840 -17.97 -37.97 62.28
C GLY A 840 -18.24 -36.92 61.21
N LEU A 841 -18.98 -37.29 60.16
CA LEU A 841 -19.81 -36.33 59.44
C LEU A 841 -21.03 -35.95 60.30
N ILE A 842 -20.78 -35.43 61.51
CA ILE A 842 -21.78 -34.93 62.45
C ILE A 842 -22.37 -33.68 61.83
N ILE A 843 -23.61 -33.78 61.36
CA ILE A 843 -24.44 -32.63 61.06
C ILE A 843 -24.91 -32.14 62.44
N GLU A 844 -24.44 -30.98 62.89
CA GLU A 844 -24.91 -30.42 64.15
C GLU A 844 -26.42 -30.17 64.10
N ASP A 845 -27.17 -30.76 65.02
CA ASP A 845 -28.62 -30.56 65.17
C ASP A 845 -28.97 -29.21 65.86
N SER A 846 -27.97 -28.33 66.05
CA SER A 846 -28.05 -27.05 66.76
C SER A 846 -28.92 -25.95 66.10
N ILE A 847 -29.65 -26.28 65.03
CA ILE A 847 -30.57 -25.38 64.32
C ILE A 847 -32.06 -25.74 64.62
N LEU A 848 -32.30 -26.64 65.58
CA LEU A 848 -33.64 -27.14 65.97
C LEU A 848 -34.27 -26.47 67.20
N PHE A 849 -34.12 -25.16 67.41
CA PHE A 849 -34.96 -24.42 68.38
C PHE A 849 -35.16 -22.94 68.02
N GLU A 850 -36.24 -22.64 67.27
CA GLU A 850 -37.06 -21.43 67.45
C GLU A 850 -38.40 -21.56 66.68
N GLY A 851 -39.27 -22.44 67.18
CA GLY A 851 -40.72 -22.28 67.02
C GLY A 851 -41.27 -21.72 68.34
N GLY A 852 -42.30 -20.87 68.37
CA GLY A 852 -43.11 -20.30 67.29
C GLY A 852 -44.19 -19.39 67.91
N ILE A 853 -45.45 -19.52 67.47
CA ILE A 853 -46.68 -18.97 68.08
C ILE A 853 -47.06 -17.51 67.70
N ILE A 854 -48.10 -17.43 66.85
CA ILE A 854 -49.16 -16.40 66.73
C ILE A 854 -48.75 -14.93 66.44
N GLY A 855 -49.27 -14.38 65.32
CA GLY A 855 -49.23 -12.93 65.08
C GLY A 855 -49.77 -12.48 63.72
N ILE A 856 -51.09 -12.33 63.61
CA ILE A 856 -51.74 -11.67 62.45
C ILE A 856 -51.28 -10.20 62.41
N HIS A 857 -50.51 -9.79 61.39
CA HIS A 857 -50.45 -8.44 60.74
C HIS A 857 -49.09 -8.13 60.10
N THR A 858 -48.86 -8.43 58.80
CA THR A 858 -47.72 -7.80 58.07
C THR A 858 -47.85 -7.63 56.54
N VAL A 859 -49.03 -7.26 56.01
CA VAL A 859 -49.21 -6.93 54.57
C VAL A 859 -49.04 -5.41 54.28
N ARG A 860 -48.49 -4.61 55.21
CA ARG A 860 -48.36 -3.13 55.06
C ARG A 860 -47.00 -2.52 55.44
N ARG A 861 -45.89 -3.29 55.42
CA ARG A 861 -44.56 -2.76 55.80
C ARG A 861 -43.39 -3.03 54.84
N LEU A 862 -43.66 -3.29 53.56
CA LEU A 862 -42.62 -3.39 52.50
C LEU A 862 -42.78 -2.33 51.40
N GLN A 863 -43.01 -1.06 51.78
CA GLN A 863 -43.15 0.04 50.82
C GLN A 863 -42.35 1.32 51.17
N LYS A 864 -41.42 1.25 52.15
CA LYS A 864 -40.48 2.33 52.46
C LYS A 864 -39.12 1.82 52.96
N ARG A 865 -38.28 1.35 52.04
CA ARG A 865 -36.81 1.34 52.17
C ARG A 865 -36.13 1.59 50.81
N ASP A 866 -36.38 2.78 50.25
CA ASP A 866 -35.41 3.37 49.34
C ASP A 866 -34.17 3.78 50.14
N LYS A 867 -33.09 3.00 49.99
CA LYS A 867 -31.69 3.44 49.82
C LYS A 867 -30.73 2.26 49.96
N LEU A 868 -29.64 2.31 49.19
CA LEU A 868 -28.49 1.40 49.20
C LEU A 868 -28.70 0.00 48.60
N ILE A 869 -29.20 -0.04 47.36
CA ILE A 869 -28.47 -0.84 46.37
C ILE A 869 -27.11 -0.13 46.21
N ARG A 870 -26.05 -0.67 46.82
CA ARG A 870 -24.68 -0.27 46.47
C ARG A 870 -24.40 -0.86 45.09
N THR A 871 -24.15 -0.01 44.10
CA THR A 871 -23.61 -0.46 42.82
C THR A 871 -22.26 -1.14 43.07
N PHE A 872 -21.92 -2.13 42.23
CA PHE A 872 -20.75 -2.99 42.41
C PHE A 872 -19.38 -2.30 42.19
N GLU A 873 -19.35 -0.97 42.08
CA GLU A 873 -18.21 -0.19 41.61
C GLU A 873 -17.11 0.05 42.66
N ASN A 874 -17.40 -0.13 43.95
CA ASN A 874 -16.46 0.23 45.04
C ASN A 874 -15.78 -0.97 45.74
N ASN A 875 -15.94 -2.19 45.24
CA ASN A 875 -15.18 -3.34 45.75
C ASN A 875 -13.97 -3.63 44.85
N ILE A 876 -12.77 -3.67 45.45
CA ILE A 876 -11.52 -3.94 44.73
C ILE A 876 -11.43 -5.45 44.45
N PHE A 877 -11.93 -5.87 43.28
CA PHE A 877 -12.00 -7.27 42.85
C PHE A 877 -10.65 -7.87 42.36
N SER A 878 -9.51 -7.41 42.87
CA SER A 878 -8.17 -7.87 42.46
C SER A 878 -7.87 -9.35 42.77
N GLN A 879 -8.81 -10.08 43.39
CA GLN A 879 -8.73 -11.51 43.73
C GLN A 879 -9.94 -12.33 43.23
N CYS A 880 -10.83 -11.78 42.38
CA CYS A 880 -12.00 -12.51 41.85
C CYS A 880 -11.56 -13.54 40.79
N GLN A 881 -11.71 -14.85 41.05
CA GLN A 881 -11.57 -15.90 40.02
C GLN A 881 -12.67 -15.86 38.93
N CYS A 882 -13.62 -14.94 39.08
CA CYS A 882 -14.80 -14.71 38.28
C CYS A 882 -14.49 -14.55 36.77
N HIS A 883 -13.39 -13.88 36.45
CA HIS A 883 -12.87 -13.74 35.09
C HIS A 883 -12.33 -15.06 34.50
N LEU A 884 -11.69 -15.91 35.31
CA LEU A 884 -11.19 -17.23 34.88
C LEU A 884 -12.35 -18.20 34.64
N ILE A 885 -13.35 -18.19 35.52
CA ILE A 885 -14.59 -18.97 35.36
C ILE A 885 -15.29 -18.56 34.05
N LEU A 886 -15.44 -17.25 33.80
CA LEU A 886 -16.03 -16.77 32.55
C LEU A 886 -15.22 -17.16 31.30
N ILE A 887 -13.88 -17.16 31.35
CA ILE A 887 -13.05 -17.70 30.25
C ILE A 887 -13.39 -19.18 30.01
N SER A 888 -13.39 -20.01 31.05
CA SER A 888 -13.70 -21.44 30.89
C SER A 888 -15.12 -21.67 30.35
N VAL A 889 -16.11 -20.90 30.79
CA VAL A 889 -17.49 -20.99 30.30
C VAL A 889 -17.58 -20.59 28.83
N TYR A 890 -16.86 -19.55 28.38
CA TYR A 890 -16.86 -19.18 26.97
C TYR A 890 -16.07 -20.16 26.09
N ALA A 891 -15.04 -20.84 26.61
CA ALA A 891 -14.35 -21.92 25.90
C ALA A 891 -15.31 -23.07 25.58
N GLU A 892 -15.92 -23.64 26.62
CA GLU A 892 -16.91 -24.72 26.51
C GLU A 892 -18.12 -24.31 25.65
N LEU A 893 -18.55 -23.05 25.74
CA LEU A 893 -19.65 -22.53 24.92
C LEU A 893 -19.28 -22.42 23.43
N ILE A 894 -18.02 -22.05 23.11
CA ILE A 894 -17.53 -22.05 21.72
C ILE A 894 -17.50 -23.47 21.18
N ASP A 895 -16.95 -24.43 21.91
CA ASP A 895 -16.89 -25.83 21.47
C ASP A 895 -18.29 -26.47 21.35
N HIS A 896 -19.20 -26.18 22.29
CA HIS A 896 -20.60 -26.60 22.19
C HIS A 896 -21.32 -25.94 21.01
N CYS A 897 -21.13 -24.65 20.76
CA CYS A 897 -21.75 -23.97 19.61
C CYS A 897 -21.20 -24.47 18.27
N LYS A 898 -19.93 -24.88 18.23
CA LYS A 898 -19.28 -25.52 17.08
C LYS A 898 -19.83 -26.93 16.85
N GLY A 899 -19.96 -27.74 17.90
CA GLY A 899 -20.57 -29.08 17.82
C GLY A 899 -22.06 -29.07 17.46
N ALA A 900 -22.77 -28.00 17.79
CA ALA A 900 -24.19 -27.78 17.45
C ALA A 900 -24.42 -27.01 16.13
N ASP A 901 -23.36 -26.75 15.35
CA ASP A 901 -23.34 -25.96 14.10
C ASP A 901 -24.09 -24.61 14.17
N ASN A 902 -24.10 -23.98 15.35
CA ASN A 902 -24.83 -22.73 15.58
C ASN A 902 -23.90 -21.53 15.37
N LEU A 903 -23.62 -21.22 14.11
CA LEU A 903 -22.67 -20.18 13.69
C LEU A 903 -22.93 -18.80 14.34
N GLU A 904 -24.20 -18.43 14.57
CA GLU A 904 -24.53 -17.15 15.22
C GLU A 904 -24.12 -17.12 16.70
N LYS A 905 -24.45 -18.16 17.46
CA LYS A 905 -24.02 -18.27 18.87
C LYS A 905 -22.52 -18.50 18.99
N LEU A 906 -21.90 -19.22 18.05
CA LEU A 906 -20.45 -19.42 17.98
C LEU A 906 -19.72 -18.07 17.82
N MET A 907 -20.19 -17.25 16.87
CA MET A 907 -19.71 -15.88 16.66
C MET A 907 -19.91 -15.00 17.90
N GLU A 908 -21.11 -14.99 18.50
CA GLU A 908 -21.40 -14.17 19.68
C GLU A 908 -20.51 -14.56 20.88
N SER A 909 -20.33 -15.86 21.10
CA SER A 909 -19.47 -16.41 22.15
C SER A 909 -18.02 -16.06 21.91
N SER A 910 -17.55 -16.12 20.66
CA SER A 910 -16.18 -15.75 20.28
C SER A 910 -15.91 -14.25 20.49
N LEU A 911 -16.87 -13.37 20.15
CA LEU A 911 -16.75 -11.92 20.42
C LEU A 911 -16.78 -11.61 21.92
N LYS A 912 -17.59 -12.32 22.72
CA LYS A 912 -17.64 -12.18 24.17
C LYS A 912 -16.37 -12.69 24.85
N TYR A 913 -15.84 -13.84 24.42
CA TYR A 913 -14.54 -14.36 24.84
C TYR A 913 -13.44 -13.35 24.52
N ALA A 914 -13.40 -12.83 23.29
CA ALA A 914 -12.43 -11.84 22.86
C ALA A 914 -12.47 -10.58 23.75
N LYS A 915 -13.66 -10.03 24.01
CA LYS A 915 -13.84 -8.87 24.90
C LYS A 915 -13.32 -9.16 26.32
N LEU A 916 -13.73 -10.29 26.91
CA LEU A 916 -13.29 -10.71 28.23
C LEU A 916 -11.75 -10.89 28.29
N SER A 917 -11.15 -11.44 27.23
CA SER A 917 -9.70 -11.59 27.12
C SER A 917 -8.97 -10.25 26.98
N ILE A 918 -9.59 -9.23 26.34
CA ILE A 918 -9.06 -7.86 26.34
C ILE A 918 -9.10 -7.26 27.75
N GLU A 919 -10.22 -7.42 28.48
CA GLU A 919 -10.39 -6.94 29.86
C GLU A 919 -9.34 -7.54 30.81
N ILE A 920 -9.08 -8.84 30.69
CA ILE A 920 -8.08 -9.59 31.47
C ILE A 920 -6.64 -9.34 30.98
N ARG A 921 -6.46 -8.61 29.86
CA ARG A 921 -5.19 -8.40 29.16
C ARG A 921 -4.53 -9.69 28.62
N ASN A 922 -5.31 -10.74 28.38
CA ASN A 922 -4.89 -11.90 27.59
C ASN A 922 -5.02 -11.59 26.09
N LEU A 923 -4.10 -10.77 25.58
CA LEU A 923 -4.18 -10.19 24.24
C LEU A 923 -3.93 -11.18 23.08
N PRO A 924 -3.07 -12.22 23.23
CA PRO A 924 -2.97 -13.29 22.23
C PRO A 924 -4.29 -14.04 22.02
N GLU A 925 -4.93 -14.41 23.13
CA GLU A 925 -6.20 -15.14 23.14
C GLU A 925 -7.34 -14.28 22.58
N ALA A 926 -7.43 -13.01 23.00
CA ALA A 926 -8.37 -12.06 22.44
C ALA A 926 -8.26 -11.95 20.92
N LYS A 927 -7.03 -11.94 20.38
CA LYS A 927 -6.80 -11.89 18.94
C LYS A 927 -7.24 -13.17 18.25
N LEU A 928 -6.97 -14.34 18.82
CA LEU A 928 -7.40 -15.63 18.27
C LEU A 928 -8.92 -15.67 18.05
N HIS A 929 -9.69 -15.27 19.07
CA HIS A 929 -11.14 -15.24 18.99
C HIS A 929 -11.68 -14.12 18.09
N LEU A 930 -10.98 -13.00 17.94
CA LEU A 930 -11.31 -11.96 16.94
C LEU A 930 -11.07 -12.43 15.51
N ASP A 931 -9.96 -13.11 15.24
CA ASP A 931 -9.66 -13.68 13.91
C ASP A 931 -10.73 -14.75 13.55
N HIS A 932 -11.07 -15.66 14.47
CA HIS A 932 -12.11 -16.67 14.26
C HIS A 932 -13.52 -16.05 14.09
N ALA A 933 -13.90 -15.09 14.93
CA ALA A 933 -15.19 -14.39 14.79
C ALA A 933 -15.29 -13.63 13.46
N MET A 934 -14.17 -13.08 12.97
CA MET A 934 -14.09 -12.41 11.68
C MET A 934 -14.30 -13.39 10.51
N GLU A 935 -13.69 -14.58 10.54
CA GLU A 935 -13.89 -15.63 9.53
C GLU A 935 -15.35 -16.07 9.46
N LEU A 936 -15.98 -16.32 10.61
CA LEU A 936 -17.41 -16.64 10.71
C LEU A 936 -18.29 -15.50 10.15
N LEU A 937 -17.98 -14.24 10.50
CA LEU A 937 -18.70 -13.06 10.02
C LEU A 937 -18.59 -12.86 8.50
N VAL A 938 -17.46 -13.24 7.89
CA VAL A 938 -17.27 -13.26 6.43
C VAL A 938 -18.14 -14.35 5.80
N GLY A 939 -18.12 -15.59 6.33
CA GLY A 939 -18.96 -16.69 5.85
C GLY A 939 -20.46 -16.38 5.94
N MET A 940 -20.91 -15.68 7.00
CA MET A 940 -22.29 -15.21 7.15
C MET A 940 -22.65 -13.98 6.28
N GLY A 941 -21.73 -13.44 5.48
CA GLY A 941 -21.94 -12.21 4.71
C GLY A 941 -22.13 -10.93 5.56
N LYS A 942 -21.80 -10.97 6.86
CA LYS A 942 -21.98 -9.87 7.82
C LYS A 942 -20.78 -8.89 7.77
N TRP A 943 -20.41 -8.44 6.57
CA TRP A 943 -19.17 -7.70 6.25
C TRP A 943 -18.86 -6.50 7.15
N LYS A 944 -19.86 -5.69 7.52
CA LYS A 944 -19.66 -4.53 8.42
C LYS A 944 -19.12 -4.94 9.80
N LYS A 945 -19.62 -6.06 10.35
CA LYS A 945 -19.16 -6.60 11.63
C LYS A 945 -17.78 -7.26 11.49
N ALA A 946 -17.51 -7.95 10.38
CA ALA A 946 -16.17 -8.48 10.08
C ALA A 946 -15.11 -7.35 10.02
N LEU A 947 -15.44 -6.22 9.38
CA LEU A 947 -14.57 -5.04 9.32
C LEU A 947 -14.27 -4.47 10.72
N LEU A 948 -15.26 -4.42 11.60
CA LEU A 948 -15.10 -3.97 12.98
C LEU A 948 -14.18 -4.94 13.78
N ALA A 949 -14.40 -6.25 13.67
CA ALA A 949 -13.55 -7.27 14.29
C ALA A 949 -12.09 -7.20 13.79
N ALA A 950 -11.87 -7.04 12.48
CA ALA A 950 -10.54 -6.89 11.89
C ALA A 950 -9.84 -5.58 12.30
N ASN A 951 -10.59 -4.46 12.39
CA ASN A 951 -10.08 -3.19 12.92
C ASN A 951 -9.66 -3.32 14.38
N TRP A 952 -10.47 -3.99 15.21
CA TRP A 952 -10.13 -4.29 16.61
C TRP A 952 -8.89 -5.19 16.71
N ALA A 953 -8.81 -6.25 15.90
CA ALA A 953 -7.65 -7.14 15.85
C ALA A 953 -6.35 -6.40 15.47
N LEU A 954 -6.39 -5.51 14.47
CA LEU A 954 -5.23 -4.70 14.08
C LEU A 954 -4.87 -3.64 15.14
N LYS A 955 -5.85 -2.89 15.65
CA LYS A 955 -5.65 -1.91 16.74
C LYS A 955 -5.04 -2.59 17.96
N LYS A 956 -5.47 -3.82 18.28
CA LYS A 956 -4.92 -4.62 19.38
C LYS A 956 -3.51 -5.12 19.08
N ALA A 957 -3.27 -5.65 17.88
CA ALA A 957 -1.94 -6.14 17.47
C ALA A 957 -0.87 -5.03 17.49
N VAL A 958 -1.20 -3.84 17.00
CA VAL A 958 -0.30 -2.67 17.02
C VAL A 958 -0.10 -2.15 18.45
N SER A 959 -1.17 -1.97 19.23
CA SER A 959 -1.08 -1.40 20.59
C SER A 959 -0.42 -2.30 21.63
N SER A 960 -0.25 -3.59 21.34
CA SER A 960 0.38 -4.55 22.28
C SER A 960 1.64 -5.21 21.74
N SER A 961 2.29 -4.55 20.77
CA SER A 961 3.59 -4.96 20.20
C SER A 961 3.64 -6.46 19.90
N MET A 962 2.53 -7.00 19.37
CA MET A 962 2.38 -8.43 19.17
C MET A 962 3.39 -8.96 18.16
N SER A 963 3.59 -10.27 18.15
CA SER A 963 4.50 -10.95 17.23
C SER A 963 4.30 -10.48 15.78
N TYR A 964 5.39 -10.44 15.01
CA TYR A 964 5.36 -10.07 13.59
C TYR A 964 4.31 -10.90 12.81
N VAL A 965 4.19 -12.20 13.13
CA VAL A 965 3.15 -13.11 12.65
C VAL A 965 1.73 -12.57 12.92
N SER A 966 1.46 -12.12 14.14
CA SER A 966 0.18 -11.54 14.54
C SER A 966 -0.15 -10.27 13.75
N LEU A 967 0.84 -9.38 13.54
CA LEU A 967 0.67 -8.16 12.75
C LEU A 967 0.41 -8.48 11.27
N CYS A 968 1.17 -9.40 10.67
CA CYS A 968 0.96 -9.85 9.28
C CYS A 968 -0.46 -10.38 9.07
N LYS A 969 -0.96 -11.24 9.97
CA LYS A 969 -2.34 -11.73 9.94
C LYS A 969 -3.35 -10.59 10.05
N ALA A 970 -3.19 -9.69 11.02
CA ALA A 970 -4.14 -8.59 11.24
C ALA A 970 -4.20 -7.61 10.04
N TYR A 971 -3.06 -7.27 9.43
CA TYR A 971 -3.01 -6.48 8.20
C TYR A 971 -3.66 -7.22 7.03
N GLY A 972 -3.34 -8.51 6.82
CA GLY A 972 -3.89 -9.31 5.73
C GLY A 972 -5.41 -9.46 5.81
N ASN A 973 -5.92 -9.73 7.01
CA ASN A 973 -7.35 -9.79 7.33
C ASN A 973 -8.05 -8.47 6.99
N LEU A 974 -7.51 -7.34 7.45
CA LEU A 974 -8.13 -6.03 7.21
C LEU A 974 -8.04 -5.57 5.75
N ILE A 975 -6.93 -5.86 5.04
CA ILE A 975 -6.80 -5.63 3.60
C ILE A 975 -7.85 -6.43 2.82
N THR A 976 -8.01 -7.71 3.15
CA THR A 976 -8.97 -8.61 2.50
C THR A 976 -10.40 -8.09 2.64
N ILE A 977 -10.84 -7.76 3.86
CA ILE A 977 -12.21 -7.27 4.10
C ILE A 977 -12.47 -5.91 3.45
N ASN A 978 -11.52 -4.97 3.50
CA ASN A 978 -11.71 -3.68 2.82
C ASN A 978 -11.74 -3.82 1.30
N SER A 979 -11.07 -4.83 0.75
CA SER A 979 -11.15 -5.17 -0.68
C SER A 979 -12.53 -5.69 -1.07
N PHE A 980 -13.10 -6.62 -0.28
CA PHE A 980 -14.47 -7.12 -0.48
C PHE A 980 -15.55 -6.04 -0.32
N ILE A 981 -15.40 -5.14 0.66
CA ILE A 981 -16.33 -4.00 0.87
C ILE A 981 -16.19 -2.92 -0.23
N GLY A 982 -15.16 -3.00 -1.08
CA GLY A 982 -14.90 -2.02 -2.13
C GLY A 982 -14.21 -0.72 -1.66
N LYS A 983 -13.68 -0.69 -0.43
CA LYS A 983 -12.89 0.44 0.12
C LYS A 983 -11.46 0.46 -0.44
N LYS A 984 -11.36 0.62 -1.76
CA LYS A 984 -10.13 0.53 -2.57
C LYS A 984 -8.98 1.42 -2.05
N SER A 985 -9.26 2.69 -1.74
CA SER A 985 -8.26 3.64 -1.24
C SER A 985 -7.67 3.24 0.11
N PHE A 986 -8.52 2.81 1.06
CA PHE A 986 -8.08 2.37 2.38
C PHE A 986 -7.27 1.06 2.30
N SER A 987 -7.66 0.12 1.44
CA SER A 987 -6.87 -1.08 1.17
C SER A 987 -5.46 -0.76 0.63
N ALA A 988 -5.31 0.26 -0.22
CA ALA A 988 -4.01 0.69 -0.75
C ALA A 988 -3.14 1.38 0.32
N ALA A 989 -3.75 2.14 1.23
CA ALA A 989 -3.07 2.71 2.39
C ALA A 989 -2.56 1.59 3.32
N LEU A 990 -3.42 0.64 3.70
CA LEU A 990 -3.06 -0.52 4.53
C LEU A 990 -1.93 -1.35 3.92
N GLU A 991 -1.97 -1.62 2.61
CA GLU A 991 -0.87 -2.25 1.87
C GLU A 991 0.45 -1.49 2.06
N THR A 992 0.43 -0.16 1.95
CA THR A 992 1.64 0.67 2.08
C THR A 992 2.23 0.56 3.48
N TYR A 993 1.40 0.55 4.53
CA TYR A 993 1.86 0.32 5.90
C TYR A 993 2.39 -1.11 6.12
N ALA A 994 1.70 -2.12 5.58
CA ALA A 994 2.09 -3.52 5.68
C ALA A 994 3.44 -3.80 4.98
N LEU A 995 3.66 -3.24 3.78
CA LEU A 995 4.94 -3.33 3.07
C LEU A 995 6.07 -2.61 3.82
N ARG A 996 5.81 -1.41 4.37
CA ARG A 996 6.79 -0.72 5.23
C ARG A 996 7.16 -1.57 6.45
N MET A 997 6.19 -2.18 7.11
CA MET A 997 6.41 -3.08 8.25
C MET A 997 7.28 -4.29 7.86
N ILE A 998 7.04 -4.92 6.70
CA ILE A 998 7.89 -5.99 6.17
C ILE A 998 9.32 -5.47 5.95
N HIS A 999 9.50 -4.30 5.31
CA HIS A 999 10.83 -3.73 5.05
C HIS A 999 11.62 -3.36 6.31
N PHE A 1000 10.96 -2.97 7.42
CA PHE A 1000 11.63 -2.73 8.70
C PHE A 1000 12.16 -4.01 9.36
N LYS A 1001 11.59 -5.18 9.04
CA LYS A 1001 12.04 -6.49 9.52
C LYS A 1001 13.28 -6.93 8.73
N ARG A 1002 14.47 -6.50 9.17
CA ARG A 1002 15.77 -6.78 8.49
C ARG A 1002 16.02 -8.25 8.14
N PHE A 1003 15.52 -9.18 8.95
CA PHE A 1003 15.64 -10.61 8.73
C PHE A 1003 14.33 -11.31 9.10
N ILE A 1004 13.81 -12.14 8.18
CA ILE A 1004 12.70 -13.06 8.41
C ILE A 1004 13.33 -14.44 8.58
N VAL A 1005 13.42 -14.93 9.82
CA VAL A 1005 14.23 -16.11 10.15
C VAL A 1005 13.36 -17.33 10.43
N LEU A 1006 12.21 -17.14 11.06
CA LEU A 1006 11.36 -18.25 11.50
C LEU A 1006 10.43 -18.70 10.36
N PRO A 1007 10.20 -20.01 10.16
CA PRO A 1007 9.26 -20.52 9.16
C PRO A 1007 7.83 -19.95 9.29
N GLU A 1008 7.38 -19.71 10.52
CA GLU A 1008 6.09 -19.07 10.81
C GLU A 1008 6.03 -17.62 10.34
N GLU A 1009 7.12 -16.87 10.46
CA GLU A 1009 7.22 -15.50 9.94
C GLU A 1009 7.12 -15.52 8.42
N VAL A 1010 7.86 -16.42 7.73
CA VAL A 1010 7.76 -16.56 6.26
C VAL A 1010 6.34 -16.92 5.83
N LYS A 1011 5.68 -17.86 6.52
CA LYS A 1011 4.28 -18.25 6.25
C LYS A 1011 3.33 -17.07 6.43
N ALA A 1012 3.47 -16.29 7.52
CA ALA A 1012 2.65 -15.12 7.77
C ALA A 1012 2.91 -13.98 6.77
N THR A 1013 4.16 -13.78 6.35
CA THR A 1013 4.52 -12.86 5.26
C THR A 1013 3.89 -13.30 3.94
N GLY A 1014 3.92 -14.59 3.61
CA GLY A 1014 3.24 -15.15 2.43
C GLY A 1014 1.73 -14.93 2.46
N GLN A 1015 1.06 -15.17 3.60
CA GLN A 1015 -0.36 -14.87 3.79
C GLN A 1015 -0.68 -13.37 3.63
N LEU A 1016 0.18 -12.48 4.13
CA LEU A 1016 0.03 -11.04 3.95
C LEU A 1016 0.22 -10.62 2.47
N TYR A 1017 1.19 -11.20 1.76
CA TYR A 1017 1.36 -10.96 0.33
C TYR A 1017 0.20 -11.50 -0.50
N LEU A 1018 -0.39 -12.65 -0.13
CA LEU A 1018 -1.64 -13.16 -0.72
C LEU A 1018 -2.82 -12.19 -0.51
N ALA A 1019 -2.96 -11.59 0.68
CA ALA A 1019 -3.97 -10.56 0.93
C ALA A 1019 -3.73 -9.29 0.09
N ILE A 1020 -2.48 -8.85 -0.06
CA ILE A 1020 -2.11 -7.73 -0.93
C ILE A 1020 -2.39 -8.06 -2.41
N PHE A 1021 -2.08 -9.28 -2.85
CA PHE A 1021 -2.38 -9.79 -4.18
C PHE A 1021 -3.88 -9.71 -4.49
N LYS A 1022 -4.73 -10.30 -3.64
CA LYS A 1022 -6.19 -10.20 -3.71
C LYS A 1022 -6.64 -8.73 -3.74
N GLY A 1023 -6.12 -7.90 -2.85
CA GLY A 1023 -6.48 -6.48 -2.79
C GLY A 1023 -6.08 -5.68 -4.03
N ARG A 1024 -4.98 -6.03 -4.71
CA ARG A 1024 -4.61 -5.46 -6.01
C ARG A 1024 -5.52 -5.98 -7.14
N MET A 1025 -5.94 -7.25 -7.11
CA MET A 1025 -6.94 -7.79 -8.06
C MET A 1025 -8.30 -7.08 -7.94
N PHE A 1026 -8.84 -6.91 -6.74
CA PHE A 1026 -10.12 -6.21 -6.51
C PHE A 1026 -10.06 -4.72 -6.90
N ARG A 1027 -8.86 -4.12 -6.95
CA ARG A 1027 -8.63 -2.77 -7.49
C ARG A 1027 -8.44 -2.73 -9.00
N SER A 1028 -8.43 -3.88 -9.68
CA SER A 1028 -8.13 -4.04 -11.11
C SER A 1028 -6.68 -3.65 -11.47
N GLU A 1029 -5.76 -3.63 -10.50
CA GLU A 1029 -4.35 -3.29 -10.69
C GLU A 1029 -3.54 -4.52 -11.17
N LEU A 1030 -4.01 -5.19 -12.24
CA LEU A 1030 -3.56 -6.54 -12.65
C LEU A 1030 -2.04 -6.66 -12.86
N ILE A 1031 -1.37 -5.64 -13.40
CA ILE A 1031 0.09 -5.65 -13.60
C ILE A 1031 0.83 -5.69 -12.26
N LYS A 1032 0.33 -4.95 -11.26
CA LYS A 1032 0.88 -4.96 -9.89
C LYS A 1032 0.46 -6.21 -9.12
N ALA A 1033 -0.72 -6.78 -9.42
CA ALA A 1033 -1.11 -8.08 -8.89
C ALA A 1033 -0.17 -9.17 -9.40
N LEU A 1034 0.13 -9.19 -10.71
CA LEU A 1034 1.07 -10.14 -11.30
C LEU A 1034 2.46 -10.09 -10.64
N SER A 1035 3.04 -8.89 -10.46
CA SER A 1035 4.38 -8.77 -9.85
C SER A 1035 4.43 -9.19 -8.38
N ILE A 1036 3.39 -8.89 -7.59
CA ILE A 1036 3.32 -9.38 -6.19
C ILE A 1036 2.97 -10.88 -6.13
N GLY A 1037 2.27 -11.40 -7.13
CA GLY A 1037 1.95 -12.82 -7.25
C GLY A 1037 3.19 -13.69 -7.42
N PHE A 1038 4.14 -13.32 -8.28
CA PHE A 1038 5.43 -14.03 -8.38
C PHE A 1038 6.20 -14.04 -7.05
N VAL A 1039 6.20 -12.94 -6.31
CA VAL A 1039 6.81 -12.88 -4.96
C VAL A 1039 6.07 -13.79 -3.97
N THR A 1040 4.72 -13.83 -4.04
CA THR A 1040 3.88 -14.70 -3.20
C THR A 1040 4.15 -16.18 -3.49
N SER A 1041 4.23 -16.56 -4.78
CA SER A 1041 4.58 -17.91 -5.23
C SER A 1041 5.92 -18.37 -4.64
N ASN A 1042 6.98 -17.57 -4.87
CA ASN A 1042 8.33 -17.89 -4.42
C ASN A 1042 8.43 -18.02 -2.89
N LEU A 1043 7.74 -17.14 -2.14
CA LEU A 1043 7.71 -17.23 -0.68
C LEU A 1043 6.97 -18.49 -0.19
N ALA A 1044 5.83 -18.83 -0.78
CA ALA A 1044 5.03 -19.98 -0.38
C ALA A 1044 5.70 -21.33 -0.76
N ASN A 1045 6.33 -21.40 -1.96
CA ASN A 1045 7.17 -22.52 -2.39
C ASN A 1045 8.38 -22.73 -1.45
N SER A 1046 9.02 -21.65 -0.96
CA SER A 1046 10.25 -21.74 -0.13
C SER A 1046 10.11 -22.47 1.22
N LYS A 1047 8.88 -22.73 1.68
CA LYS A 1047 8.58 -23.36 2.98
C LYS A 1047 7.46 -24.40 2.93
N TYR A 1048 7.13 -24.93 1.75
CA TYR A 1048 6.05 -25.93 1.58
C TYR A 1048 4.75 -25.53 2.26
N SER A 1049 4.38 -24.23 2.17
CA SER A 1049 3.13 -23.73 2.76
C SER A 1049 1.95 -24.03 1.82
N ASN A 1050 1.75 -25.31 1.51
CA ASN A 1050 0.92 -25.77 0.41
C ASN A 1050 -0.51 -25.19 0.48
N ASN A 1051 -1.14 -25.10 1.66
CA ASN A 1051 -2.44 -24.45 1.83
C ASN A 1051 -2.52 -23.03 1.24
N VAL A 1052 -1.43 -22.24 1.31
CA VAL A 1052 -1.35 -20.89 0.72
C VAL A 1052 -1.22 -20.96 -0.80
N LEU A 1053 -0.48 -21.94 -1.34
CA LEU A 1053 -0.37 -22.19 -2.79
C LEU A 1053 -1.71 -22.63 -3.38
N MET A 1054 -2.39 -23.59 -2.74
CA MET A 1054 -3.69 -24.10 -3.18
C MET A 1054 -4.78 -23.02 -3.20
N GLU A 1055 -4.70 -22.03 -2.32
CA GLU A 1055 -5.58 -20.86 -2.31
C GLU A 1055 -5.16 -19.81 -3.36
N PHE A 1056 -3.86 -19.58 -3.52
CA PHE A 1056 -3.28 -18.53 -4.36
C PHE A 1056 -3.33 -18.85 -5.86
N PHE A 1057 -2.88 -20.05 -6.26
CA PHE A 1057 -2.66 -20.40 -7.67
C PHE A 1057 -3.89 -20.24 -8.56
N PRO A 1058 -5.11 -20.65 -8.19
CA PRO A 1058 -6.28 -20.48 -9.05
C PRO A 1058 -6.51 -19.02 -9.46
N MET A 1059 -6.37 -18.08 -8.51
CA MET A 1059 -6.49 -16.65 -8.80
C MET A 1059 -5.29 -16.11 -9.59
N PHE A 1060 -4.08 -16.64 -9.35
CA PHE A 1060 -2.87 -16.23 -10.06
C PHE A 1060 -2.92 -16.65 -11.54
N ILE A 1061 -3.31 -17.88 -11.82
CA ILE A 1061 -3.54 -18.41 -13.18
C ILE A 1061 -4.54 -17.52 -13.94
N ILE A 1062 -5.66 -17.15 -13.32
CA ILE A 1062 -6.66 -16.24 -13.91
C ILE A 1062 -6.03 -14.87 -14.25
N VAL A 1063 -5.23 -14.28 -13.37
CA VAL A 1063 -4.52 -13.00 -13.65
C VAL A 1063 -3.53 -13.16 -14.81
N ILE A 1064 -2.80 -14.28 -14.88
CA ILE A 1064 -1.85 -14.58 -15.95
C ILE A 1064 -2.58 -14.73 -17.31
N ILE A 1065 -3.71 -15.45 -17.34
CA ILE A 1065 -4.58 -15.61 -18.52
C ILE A 1065 -5.11 -14.25 -19.00
N PHE A 1066 -5.64 -13.40 -18.10
CA PHE A 1066 -6.05 -12.04 -18.46
C PHE A 1066 -4.90 -11.15 -18.97
N ARG A 1067 -3.65 -11.50 -18.69
CA ARG A 1067 -2.45 -10.84 -19.23
C ARG A 1067 -1.91 -11.50 -20.50
N LYS A 1068 -2.56 -12.55 -21.01
CA LYS A 1068 -2.20 -13.34 -22.21
C LYS A 1068 -0.83 -14.02 -22.12
N LEU A 1069 -0.39 -14.34 -20.90
CA LEU A 1069 0.89 -14.99 -20.60
C LEU A 1069 0.69 -16.51 -20.52
N LEU A 1070 0.32 -17.13 -21.64
CA LEU A 1070 -0.19 -18.51 -21.65
C LEU A 1070 0.85 -19.56 -21.21
N ASN A 1071 2.13 -19.35 -21.53
CA ASN A 1071 3.21 -20.28 -21.15
C ASN A 1071 3.40 -20.31 -19.62
N GLU A 1072 3.36 -19.14 -18.99
CA GLU A 1072 3.41 -18.98 -17.54
C GLU A 1072 2.16 -19.57 -16.87
N ALA A 1073 0.98 -19.47 -17.51
CA ALA A 1073 -0.25 -20.09 -17.00
C ALA A 1073 -0.15 -21.62 -17.00
N VAL A 1074 0.38 -22.22 -18.08
CA VAL A 1074 0.66 -23.67 -18.14
C VAL A 1074 1.64 -24.10 -17.06
N SER A 1075 2.73 -23.35 -16.85
CA SER A 1075 3.73 -23.64 -15.81
C SER A 1075 3.12 -23.65 -14.40
N VAL A 1076 2.32 -22.63 -14.05
CA VAL A 1076 1.66 -22.56 -12.73
C VAL A 1076 0.56 -23.62 -12.59
N LEU A 1077 -0.11 -24.00 -13.68
CA LEU A 1077 -1.06 -25.11 -13.68
C LEU A 1077 -0.40 -26.47 -13.43
N GLN A 1078 0.80 -26.69 -13.97
CA GLN A 1078 1.60 -27.90 -13.69
C GLN A 1078 2.08 -27.95 -12.23
N GLU A 1079 2.49 -26.82 -11.66
CA GLU A 1079 2.76 -26.73 -10.21
C GLU A 1079 1.50 -27.06 -9.37
N LEU A 1080 0.32 -26.58 -9.77
CA LEU A 1080 -0.94 -26.90 -9.09
C LEU A 1080 -1.34 -28.38 -9.22
N GLU A 1081 -1.14 -29.01 -10.39
CA GLU A 1081 -1.34 -30.46 -10.58
C GLU A 1081 -0.41 -31.25 -9.63
N PHE A 1082 0.87 -30.88 -9.58
CA PHE A 1082 1.87 -31.50 -8.70
C PHE A 1082 1.46 -31.44 -7.22
N TYR A 1083 1.17 -30.25 -6.68
CA TYR A 1083 0.79 -30.15 -5.26
C TYR A 1083 -0.54 -30.85 -4.94
N SER A 1084 -1.52 -30.82 -5.86
CA SER A 1084 -2.79 -31.53 -5.65
C SER A 1084 -2.64 -33.05 -5.62
N THR A 1085 -1.72 -33.59 -6.42
CA THR A 1085 -1.48 -35.04 -6.52
C THR A 1085 -0.58 -35.54 -5.40
N GLU A 1086 0.47 -34.79 -5.03
CA GLU A 1086 1.38 -35.12 -3.92
C GLU A 1086 0.64 -35.22 -2.59
N GLN A 1087 -0.23 -34.25 -2.27
CA GLN A 1087 -0.97 -34.24 -1.01
C GLN A 1087 -2.20 -35.17 -0.99
N ARG A 1088 -2.58 -35.73 -2.14
CA ARG A 1088 -3.89 -36.38 -2.37
C ARG A 1088 -5.07 -35.47 -1.99
N ASP A 1089 -4.89 -34.15 -2.06
CA ASP A 1089 -5.93 -33.18 -1.72
C ASP A 1089 -6.90 -33.00 -2.89
N ILE A 1090 -8.13 -33.48 -2.68
CA ILE A 1090 -9.17 -33.48 -3.69
C ILE A 1090 -9.70 -32.05 -3.92
N ARG A 1091 -9.58 -31.12 -2.95
CA ARG A 1091 -9.84 -29.68 -3.17
C ARG A 1091 -8.84 -29.10 -4.16
N GLY A 1092 -7.58 -29.52 -4.05
CA GLY A 1092 -6.53 -29.23 -5.02
C GLY A 1092 -6.86 -29.72 -6.42
N LYS A 1093 -7.28 -30.98 -6.57
CA LYS A 1093 -7.68 -31.54 -7.87
C LYS A 1093 -8.86 -30.78 -8.48
N LEU A 1094 -9.89 -30.48 -7.67
CA LEU A 1094 -11.04 -29.67 -8.08
C LEU A 1094 -10.60 -28.29 -8.60
N LYS A 1095 -9.71 -27.60 -7.86
CA LYS A 1095 -9.15 -26.30 -8.25
C LYS A 1095 -8.31 -26.37 -9.52
N PHE A 1096 -7.51 -27.43 -9.70
CA PHE A 1096 -6.75 -27.69 -10.93
C PHE A 1096 -7.67 -27.87 -12.14
N TYR A 1097 -8.61 -28.82 -12.09
CA TYR A 1097 -9.51 -29.10 -13.22
C TYR A 1097 -10.40 -27.90 -13.56
N ASN A 1098 -10.85 -27.14 -12.55
CA ASN A 1098 -11.56 -25.87 -12.76
C ASN A 1098 -10.71 -24.88 -13.57
N CYS A 1099 -9.46 -24.64 -13.18
CA CYS A 1099 -8.57 -23.74 -13.90
C CYS A 1099 -8.21 -24.25 -15.32
N CYS A 1100 -8.13 -25.57 -15.55
CA CYS A 1100 -8.00 -26.13 -16.90
C CYS A 1100 -9.21 -25.81 -17.78
N LEU A 1101 -10.44 -25.96 -17.26
CA LEU A 1101 -11.65 -25.61 -18.01
C LEU A 1101 -11.76 -24.10 -18.26
N VAL A 1102 -11.45 -23.26 -17.26
CA VAL A 1102 -11.41 -21.79 -17.43
C VAL A 1102 -10.39 -21.40 -18.50
N MET A 1103 -9.22 -22.03 -18.53
CA MET A 1103 -8.24 -21.79 -19.60
C MET A 1103 -8.75 -22.23 -20.97
N GLN A 1104 -9.45 -23.37 -21.06
CA GLN A 1104 -10.05 -23.83 -22.31
C GLN A 1104 -11.18 -22.89 -22.78
N LEU A 1105 -12.02 -22.36 -21.90
CA LEU A 1105 -13.10 -21.43 -22.23
C LEU A 1105 -12.57 -20.05 -22.66
N GLU A 1106 -11.61 -19.48 -21.93
CA GLU A 1106 -11.07 -18.13 -22.18
C GLU A 1106 -10.09 -18.06 -23.36
N THR A 1107 -9.42 -19.18 -23.69
CA THR A 1107 -8.29 -19.18 -24.64
C THR A 1107 -8.35 -20.23 -25.73
N CYS A 1108 -9.35 -21.13 -25.71
CA CYS A 1108 -9.44 -22.35 -26.52
C CYS A 1108 -8.28 -23.35 -26.33
N TYR A 1109 -7.32 -23.08 -25.43
CA TYR A 1109 -6.16 -23.95 -25.20
C TYR A 1109 -6.53 -25.10 -24.26
N THR A 1110 -6.42 -26.33 -24.74
CA THR A 1110 -6.81 -27.54 -24.00
C THR A 1110 -5.59 -28.19 -23.36
N ILE A 1111 -5.44 -28.06 -22.03
CA ILE A 1111 -4.40 -28.76 -21.25
C ILE A 1111 -4.88 -30.15 -20.84
N VAL A 1112 -6.14 -30.24 -20.41
CA VAL A 1112 -6.81 -31.48 -20.04
C VAL A 1112 -8.04 -31.61 -20.93
N SER A 1113 -8.21 -32.77 -21.58
CA SER A 1113 -9.42 -33.06 -22.36
C SER A 1113 -10.66 -33.10 -21.47
N MET A 1114 -11.78 -32.48 -21.89
CA MET A 1114 -13.04 -32.46 -21.13
C MET A 1114 -13.47 -33.84 -20.61
N ARG A 1115 -13.28 -34.90 -21.40
CA ARG A 1115 -13.55 -36.29 -20.98
C ARG A 1115 -12.84 -36.69 -19.67
N ARG A 1116 -11.58 -36.29 -19.47
CA ARG A 1116 -10.83 -36.57 -18.22
C ARG A 1116 -11.38 -35.75 -17.04
N VAL A 1117 -11.95 -34.57 -17.31
CA VAL A 1117 -12.63 -33.75 -16.30
C VAL A 1117 -13.97 -34.38 -15.91
N GLU A 1118 -14.76 -34.84 -16.88
CA GLU A 1118 -15.98 -35.61 -16.61
C GLU A 1118 -15.70 -36.90 -15.84
N GLU A 1119 -14.69 -37.67 -16.25
CA GLU A 1119 -14.30 -38.91 -15.57
C GLU A 1119 -13.93 -38.62 -14.11
N PHE A 1120 -13.10 -37.60 -13.84
CA PHE A 1120 -12.82 -37.14 -12.48
C PHE A 1120 -14.07 -36.70 -11.70
N PHE A 1121 -14.96 -35.93 -12.32
CA PHE A 1121 -16.19 -35.44 -11.67
C PHE A 1121 -17.14 -36.60 -11.30
N LYS A 1122 -17.24 -37.60 -12.18
CA LYS A 1122 -18.03 -38.83 -11.98
C LYS A 1122 -17.44 -39.78 -10.93
N THR A 1123 -16.11 -39.85 -10.77
CA THR A 1123 -15.47 -40.81 -9.84
C THR A 1123 -15.10 -40.21 -8.49
N GLU A 1124 -14.51 -39.02 -8.45
CA GLU A 1124 -14.00 -38.37 -7.23
C GLU A 1124 -14.80 -37.11 -6.84
N GLY A 1125 -15.43 -36.42 -7.81
CA GLY A 1125 -16.07 -35.12 -7.60
C GLY A 1125 -17.29 -35.13 -6.68
N PHE A 1126 -18.25 -36.03 -6.91
CA PHE A 1126 -19.52 -36.08 -6.16
C PHE A 1126 -19.46 -36.76 -4.78
N VAL A 1127 -18.39 -37.50 -4.47
CA VAL A 1127 -18.35 -38.41 -3.31
C VAL A 1127 -18.10 -37.66 -1.99
N ILE A 1128 -17.84 -36.36 -2.04
CA ILE A 1128 -17.26 -35.60 -0.93
C ILE A 1128 -18.15 -34.43 -0.57
N ASN A 1129 -18.68 -34.48 0.64
CA ASN A 1129 -19.29 -33.35 1.32
C ASN A 1129 -18.15 -32.34 1.64
N THR A 1130 -17.79 -31.48 0.69
CA THR A 1130 -16.60 -30.62 0.83
C THR A 1130 -16.85 -29.51 1.84
N GLU A 1131 -15.91 -29.28 2.76
CA GLU A 1131 -15.95 -28.13 3.69
C GLU A 1131 -15.83 -26.76 2.96
N GLU A 1132 -15.68 -26.75 1.64
CA GLU A 1132 -15.44 -25.57 0.80
C GLU A 1132 -16.39 -25.60 -0.43
N PRO A 1133 -17.72 -25.48 -0.23
CA PRO A 1133 -18.73 -25.65 -1.27
C PRO A 1133 -18.55 -24.71 -2.47
N ASP A 1134 -17.90 -23.55 -2.26
CA ASP A 1134 -17.45 -22.64 -3.31
C ASP A 1134 -16.70 -23.33 -4.46
N SER A 1135 -15.88 -24.34 -4.18
CA SER A 1135 -15.08 -25.02 -5.22
C SER A 1135 -15.94 -25.95 -6.07
N GLU A 1136 -16.91 -26.63 -5.44
CA GLU A 1136 -17.89 -27.51 -6.10
C GLU A 1136 -18.88 -26.71 -6.95
N VAL A 1137 -19.41 -25.61 -6.42
CA VAL A 1137 -20.28 -24.69 -7.16
C VAL A 1137 -19.53 -24.11 -8.36
N ARG A 1138 -18.27 -23.68 -8.20
CA ARG A 1138 -17.49 -23.15 -9.32
C ARG A 1138 -17.21 -24.19 -10.40
N ILE A 1139 -16.82 -25.43 -10.06
CA ILE A 1139 -16.57 -26.44 -11.10
C ILE A 1139 -17.88 -26.83 -11.80
N SER A 1140 -18.99 -26.90 -11.08
CA SER A 1140 -20.32 -27.16 -11.65
C SER A 1140 -20.76 -26.06 -12.62
N VAL A 1141 -20.57 -24.79 -12.26
CA VAL A 1141 -20.84 -23.64 -13.15
C VAL A 1141 -19.93 -23.64 -14.37
N VAL A 1142 -18.64 -23.91 -14.20
CA VAL A 1142 -17.68 -23.93 -15.32
C VAL A 1142 -17.94 -25.12 -16.26
N MET A 1143 -18.33 -26.29 -15.74
CA MET A 1143 -18.79 -27.43 -16.54
C MET A 1143 -20.14 -27.21 -17.21
N TRP A 1144 -20.98 -26.31 -16.69
CA TRP A 1144 -22.26 -25.92 -17.31
C TRP A 1144 -22.09 -24.85 -18.40
N LEU A 1145 -21.02 -24.05 -18.34
CA LEU A 1145 -20.67 -23.05 -19.35
C LEU A 1145 -19.94 -23.62 -20.58
N TRP A 1146 -19.48 -24.87 -20.50
CA TRP A 1146 -18.79 -25.61 -21.57
C TRP A 1146 -19.77 -26.51 -22.33
#